data_AF-A0A067EAD9-F1
#
_entry.id   AF-A0A067EAD9-F1
#
_cell.length_a   1.000
_cell.length_b   1.000
_cell.length_c   1.000
_cell.angle_alpha   90.00
_cell.angle_beta   90.00
_cell.angle_gamma   90.00
#
_symmetry.space_group_name_H-M   'P 1'
#
loop_
_entity.id
_entity.type
_entity.pdbx_description
1 polymer ?
#
loop_
_entity_poly.entity_id
_entity_poly.type
_entity_poly.pdbx_seq_one_letter_code
_entity_poly.pdbx_strand_id
1 'polypeptide(L)'
;MLLNSRHGYLAHSILPKLFKLQSLRVFSLRGYRISELPDSVGDLRYLRHLNLSGTEIRTLPESVNKLYNLHTLLLVGCRRLKKLCADMGNLIKLHHLNNSNTDLLKEMPVGIGKLTCLQTLCNFVVGKDSGSGLPELKLLMHLRGTLKISKLENVKDVGNAKEAQMDGKKNLRELLLRWTCCTDGSSSREAETEMGVLDMLKPHKNLEQFYICGYGGTKFPTWLGDSSFSNLVTLKFEDCGMCTALPSVGQLPSLKHLTVRGMSRVKRLGSEFYGNDSPIPFPCLETLRFEDMQEWEDWIPHGSSQGVERFPKLRELHILRCSKLRGTFPKCLPALQMLVIYRCEEFSVSVTSLPALCNLQINGCEELSVSLTSLPALCNLQIGRCEELSVSVTSLPALCNLQIGPLKPRIPKLEELGINNIKNETCIWKSHTELLQDICSLKRLTITSCSKLQSLVAEEEEDQRQKLCEFSCRLEYLRLYICEGLVKLPQSLLSLSSLREIFIGGCNSLVSFPEVALPSKLKKIEISECDALKSLPEAWMCDTNSSLEILYIESCHSLRYIAGVQLPPSLKTLFIDECGNIRTLTVEEGIHSSSSSSRRYNSSLLEHLGIRYCPSLTCIFSKNELPATLESLEVGNLPPSLKSLCVYGCSKLESIAERLDDNTSLKIIRIDFCEKLKILPSGLHNLRQLLEIKIWWCGNLVTFPEGGLPCAKLTRLEIYDCKRLEALPKGLHNLKSLQELRIGGELPSLEEDDGLPTDLRSLEIIFNTKIWKSMIERGQGFHRFSSLRHLSIEGCDDDMVSFPPEAEDKRLGTALPLPASLTSMWIGDFPNLERLSSSIVDLQNLTELRLHDCPKLKYFPEKGLPSSLLQLQIWGCPLMKEKCRKDGGQYWDLLIHIPFVLLDYKWVFGD
;
A
#
# COMPACT_ATOMS: atom_id res chain seq x y z
N MET A 1 -19.13 15.60 12.69
CA MET A 1 -18.28 15.22 11.55
C MET A 1 -17.06 14.50 12.10
N LEU A 2 -16.92 13.19 11.84
CA LEU A 2 -15.71 12.42 12.09
C LEU A 2 -15.29 11.84 10.74
N LEU A 3 -14.27 12.44 10.13
CA LEU A 3 -13.58 11.92 8.95
C LEU A 3 -12.22 11.43 9.44
N ASN A 4 -12.16 10.16 9.86
CA ASN A 4 -10.90 9.43 10.00
C ASN A 4 -11.16 7.92 9.91
N SER A 5 -10.22 7.24 9.29
CA SER A 5 -10.24 5.90 8.68
C SER A 5 -10.33 4.70 9.63
N ARG A 6 -11.19 4.75 10.65
CA ARG A 6 -11.64 3.54 11.37
C ARG A 6 -13.13 3.38 11.12
N HIS A 7 -13.51 2.37 10.34
CA HIS A 7 -14.91 2.02 10.15
C HIS A 7 -15.57 1.85 11.52
N GLY A 8 -16.54 2.71 11.86
CA GLY A 8 -17.30 2.55 13.08
C GLY A 8 -18.08 1.24 13.03
N TYR A 9 -18.08 0.48 14.10
CA TYR A 9 -19.00 -0.65 14.24
C TYR A 9 -20.18 -0.19 15.11
N LEU A 10 -21.41 -0.39 14.63
CA LEU A 10 -22.62 -0.15 15.40
C LEU A 10 -23.34 -1.50 15.49
N ALA A 11 -23.50 -2.00 16.71
CA ALA A 11 -24.14 -3.29 16.93
C ALA A 11 -25.61 -3.22 16.45
N HIS A 12 -26.01 -4.13 15.55
CA HIS A 12 -27.31 -4.11 14.88
C HIS A 12 -28.51 -4.09 15.84
N SER A 13 -28.41 -4.66 17.05
CA SER A 13 -29.49 -4.62 18.07
C SER A 13 -29.72 -3.23 18.68
N ILE A 14 -28.80 -2.29 18.49
CA ILE A 14 -28.97 -0.89 18.91
C ILE A 14 -29.95 -0.18 17.96
N LEU A 15 -30.00 -0.56 16.67
CA LEU A 15 -30.84 0.11 15.67
C LEU A 15 -32.33 0.08 16.04
N PRO A 16 -32.95 -1.07 16.40
CA PRO A 16 -34.35 -1.07 16.84
C PRO A 16 -34.60 -0.23 18.09
N LYS A 17 -33.62 -0.10 19.00
CA LYS A 17 -33.73 0.75 20.19
C LYS A 17 -33.72 2.23 19.80
N LEU A 18 -32.83 2.64 18.90
CA LEU A 18 -32.77 4.00 18.37
C LEU A 18 -34.03 4.36 17.56
N PHE A 19 -34.64 3.39 16.89
CA PHE A 19 -35.85 3.60 16.10
C PHE A 19 -37.13 3.79 16.94
N LYS A 20 -37.05 3.59 18.27
CA LYS A 20 -38.11 4.02 19.20
C LYS A 20 -38.17 5.53 19.40
N LEU A 21 -37.14 6.27 18.99
CA LEU A 21 -37.10 7.73 19.09
C LEU A 21 -37.95 8.36 17.98
N GLN A 22 -39.27 8.33 18.16
CA GLN A 22 -40.24 8.73 17.14
C GLN A 22 -40.10 10.17 16.66
N SER A 23 -39.44 11.06 17.43
CA SER A 23 -39.20 12.46 17.03
C SER A 23 -38.02 12.67 16.07
N LEU A 24 -37.29 11.60 15.68
CA LEU A 24 -36.13 11.71 14.80
C LEU A 24 -36.51 12.23 13.40
N ARG A 25 -35.79 13.26 12.96
CA ARG A 25 -35.91 13.85 11.61
C ARG A 25 -34.69 13.60 10.73
N VAL A 26 -33.53 13.36 11.33
CA VAL A 26 -32.26 13.11 10.64
C VAL A 26 -31.59 11.93 11.30
N PHE A 27 -31.21 10.93 10.50
CA PHE A 27 -30.51 9.76 10.98
C PHE A 27 -29.40 9.36 10.00
N SER A 28 -28.19 9.10 10.51
CA SER A 28 -27.04 8.75 9.67
C SER A 28 -26.24 7.61 10.29
N LEU A 29 -25.97 6.61 9.46
CA LEU A 29 -25.11 5.46 9.69
C LEU A 29 -23.91 5.47 8.73
N ARG A 30 -23.48 6.64 8.27
CA ARG A 30 -22.41 6.75 7.27
C ARG A 30 -21.11 6.11 7.79
N GLY A 31 -20.55 5.19 6.99
CA GLY A 31 -19.28 4.53 7.27
C GLY A 31 -19.32 3.42 8.32
N TYR A 32 -20.50 3.10 8.85
CA TYR A 32 -20.67 1.99 9.78
C TYR A 32 -20.73 0.64 9.06
N ARG A 33 -20.12 -0.41 9.64
CA ARG A 33 -20.16 -1.79 9.09
C ARG A 33 -21.48 -2.49 9.39
N ILE A 34 -22.54 -2.05 8.73
CA ILE A 34 -23.90 -2.61 8.86
C ILE A 34 -24.27 -3.33 7.57
N SER A 35 -24.70 -4.59 7.66
CA SER A 35 -25.13 -5.42 6.54
C SER A 35 -26.65 -5.41 6.30
N GLU A 36 -27.44 -5.11 7.33
CA GLU A 36 -28.91 -5.12 7.28
C GLU A 36 -29.48 -3.95 8.10
N LEU A 37 -30.60 -3.40 7.65
CA LEU A 37 -31.34 -2.37 8.34
C LEU A 37 -32.65 -3.00 8.83
N PRO A 38 -32.98 -2.92 10.14
CA PRO A 38 -34.15 -3.62 10.67
C PRO A 38 -35.46 -2.95 10.24
N ASP A 39 -36.53 -3.75 10.18
CA ASP A 39 -37.86 -3.28 9.76
C ASP A 39 -38.47 -2.17 10.62
N SER A 40 -38.00 -2.03 11.86
CA SER A 40 -38.41 -0.94 12.76
C SER A 40 -38.00 0.44 12.26
N VAL A 41 -37.14 0.55 11.22
CA VAL A 41 -36.84 1.84 10.60
C VAL A 41 -38.10 2.55 10.10
N GLY A 42 -39.11 1.78 9.64
CA GLY A 42 -40.39 2.33 9.18
C GLY A 42 -41.23 3.01 10.26
N ASP A 43 -40.91 2.81 11.54
CA ASP A 43 -41.62 3.45 12.65
C ASP A 43 -41.22 4.94 12.82
N LEU A 44 -40.10 5.36 12.21
CA LEU A 44 -39.62 6.74 12.23
C LEU A 44 -40.40 7.66 11.26
N ARG A 45 -41.71 7.81 11.48
CA ARG A 45 -42.64 8.52 10.56
C ARG A 45 -42.28 9.98 10.27
N TYR A 46 -41.49 10.62 11.12
CA TYR A 46 -41.05 12.02 10.97
C TYR A 46 -39.67 12.16 10.31
N LEU A 47 -39.03 11.04 9.94
CA LEU A 47 -37.70 11.05 9.35
C LEU A 47 -37.73 11.74 7.99
N ARG A 48 -36.81 12.71 7.83
CA ARG A 48 -36.63 13.50 6.60
C ARG A 48 -35.31 13.18 5.90
N HIS A 49 -34.29 12.74 6.64
CA HIS A 49 -32.97 12.44 6.09
C HIS A 49 -32.45 11.11 6.65
N LEU A 50 -32.15 10.18 5.76
CA LEU A 50 -31.54 8.89 6.08
C LEU A 50 -30.25 8.73 5.28
N ASN A 51 -29.11 8.56 5.96
CA ASN A 51 -27.82 8.40 5.31
C ASN A 51 -27.14 7.09 5.71
N LEU A 52 -27.07 6.16 4.77
CA LEU A 52 -26.45 4.83 4.88
C LEU A 52 -25.16 4.72 4.06
N SER A 53 -24.58 5.86 3.62
CA SER A 53 -23.43 5.87 2.71
C SER A 53 -22.22 5.14 3.29
N GLY A 54 -21.53 4.35 2.48
CA GLY A 54 -20.34 3.60 2.89
C GLY A 54 -20.61 2.48 3.90
N THR A 55 -21.87 2.03 4.01
CA THR A 55 -22.23 0.81 4.75
C THR A 55 -22.13 -0.43 3.86
N GLU A 56 -22.26 -1.61 4.46
CA GLU A 56 -22.23 -2.92 3.77
C GLU A 56 -23.64 -3.47 3.50
N ILE A 57 -24.65 -2.61 3.52
CA ILE A 57 -26.05 -3.00 3.48
C ILE A 57 -26.38 -3.78 2.21
N ARG A 58 -27.07 -4.91 2.36
CA ARG A 58 -27.41 -5.81 1.25
C ARG A 58 -28.77 -5.50 0.63
N THR A 59 -29.75 -5.10 1.44
CA THR A 59 -31.12 -4.77 1.03
C THR A 59 -31.69 -3.66 1.90
N LEU A 60 -32.57 -2.83 1.34
CA LEU A 60 -33.43 -1.97 2.15
C LEU A 60 -34.68 -2.75 2.58
N PRO A 61 -35.06 -2.70 3.86
CA PRO A 61 -36.27 -3.37 4.35
C PRO A 61 -37.52 -2.73 3.75
N GLU A 62 -38.59 -3.52 3.55
CA GLU A 62 -39.82 -3.04 2.92
C GLU A 62 -40.46 -1.89 3.69
N SER A 63 -40.35 -1.92 5.02
CA SER A 63 -40.79 -0.86 5.94
C SER A 63 -40.25 0.54 5.63
N VAL A 64 -39.15 0.71 4.87
CA VAL A 64 -38.68 2.02 4.39
C VAL A 64 -39.75 2.73 3.58
N ASN A 65 -40.66 2.01 2.90
CA ASN A 65 -41.78 2.58 2.15
C ASN A 65 -42.79 3.35 3.03
N LYS A 66 -42.75 3.18 4.36
CA LYS A 66 -43.61 3.88 5.34
C LYS A 66 -43.08 5.27 5.73
N LEU A 67 -41.88 5.63 5.29
CA LEU A 67 -41.23 6.90 5.62
C LEU A 67 -41.73 8.05 4.73
N TYR A 68 -43.04 8.33 4.73
CA TYR A 68 -43.68 9.29 3.81
C TYR A 68 -43.14 10.74 3.90
N ASN A 69 -42.42 11.09 4.96
CA ASN A 69 -41.78 12.39 5.14
C ASN A 69 -40.30 12.43 4.72
N LEU A 70 -39.76 11.36 4.16
CA LEU A 70 -38.35 11.28 3.77
C LEU A 70 -38.08 12.18 2.57
N HIS A 71 -37.14 13.12 2.73
CA HIS A 71 -36.68 14.04 1.69
C HIS A 71 -35.35 13.60 1.07
N THR A 72 -34.52 12.89 1.82
CA THR A 72 -33.18 12.48 1.37
C THR A 72 -32.83 11.09 1.86
N LEU A 73 -32.41 10.24 0.93
CA LEU A 73 -31.85 8.92 1.14
C LEU A 73 -30.47 8.84 0.47
N LEU A 74 -29.41 8.70 1.28
CA LEU A 74 -28.03 8.60 0.79
C LEU A 74 -27.52 7.16 0.94
N LEU A 75 -27.13 6.56 -0.18
CA LEU A 75 -26.63 5.19 -0.34
C LEU A 75 -25.25 5.17 -1.02
N VAL A 76 -24.53 6.29 -1.00
CA VAL A 76 -23.25 6.47 -1.72
C VAL A 76 -22.24 5.42 -1.26
N GLY A 77 -21.68 4.65 -2.18
CA GLY A 77 -20.66 3.65 -1.89
C GLY A 77 -21.15 2.40 -1.14
N CYS A 78 -22.46 2.13 -1.13
CA CYS A 78 -23.01 0.87 -0.63
C CYS A 78 -22.75 -0.27 -1.64
N ARG A 79 -21.49 -0.73 -1.72
CA ARG A 79 -21.04 -1.68 -2.76
C ARG A 79 -21.73 -3.05 -2.71
N ARG A 80 -22.31 -3.42 -1.54
CA ARG A 80 -23.00 -4.70 -1.31
C ARG A 80 -24.52 -4.66 -1.53
N LEU A 81 -25.09 -3.49 -1.82
CA LEU A 81 -26.54 -3.31 -1.98
C LEU A 81 -27.04 -4.00 -3.25
N LYS A 82 -27.96 -4.96 -3.09
CA LYS A 82 -28.53 -5.78 -4.17
C LYS A 82 -29.96 -5.39 -4.53
N LYS A 83 -30.76 -4.91 -3.58
CA LYS A 83 -32.17 -4.55 -3.77
C LYS A 83 -32.57 -3.32 -2.96
N LEU A 84 -33.41 -2.49 -3.55
CA LEU A 84 -34.20 -1.47 -2.86
C LEU A 84 -35.57 -2.07 -2.44
N CYS A 85 -36.35 -1.37 -1.62
CA CYS A 85 -37.71 -1.85 -1.25
C CYS A 85 -38.71 -1.69 -2.40
N ALA A 86 -39.68 -2.59 -2.51
CA ALA A 86 -40.55 -2.72 -3.69
C ALA A 86 -41.46 -1.50 -3.92
N ASP A 87 -41.98 -0.87 -2.86
CA ASP A 87 -42.92 0.27 -2.96
C ASP A 87 -42.28 1.64 -2.70
N MET A 88 -41.04 1.86 -3.14
CA MET A 88 -40.38 3.17 -2.98
C MET A 88 -41.16 4.34 -3.61
N GLY A 89 -42.04 4.08 -4.58
CA GLY A 89 -42.93 5.09 -5.15
C GLY A 89 -43.86 5.79 -4.14
N ASN A 90 -44.02 5.24 -2.94
CA ASN A 90 -44.79 5.87 -1.84
C ASN A 90 -44.06 7.05 -1.18
N LEU A 91 -42.75 7.19 -1.40
CA LEU A 91 -41.92 8.24 -0.81
C LEU A 91 -42.01 9.56 -1.58
N ILE A 92 -43.22 10.04 -1.87
CA ILE A 92 -43.49 11.17 -2.78
C ILE A 92 -42.80 12.50 -2.41
N LYS A 93 -42.33 12.66 -1.16
CA LYS A 93 -41.57 13.83 -0.70
C LYS A 93 -40.05 13.68 -0.91
N LEU A 94 -39.59 12.58 -1.48
CA LEU A 94 -38.17 12.31 -1.70
C LEU A 94 -37.63 13.19 -2.82
N HIS A 95 -36.67 14.04 -2.48
CA HIS A 95 -35.97 14.92 -3.44
C HIS A 95 -34.60 14.35 -3.82
N HIS A 96 -33.97 13.58 -2.94
CA HIS A 96 -32.62 13.08 -3.16
C HIS A 96 -32.52 11.59 -2.84
N LEU A 97 -32.30 10.76 -3.87
CA LEU A 97 -31.92 9.35 -3.77
C LEU A 97 -30.52 9.18 -4.36
N ASN A 98 -29.48 9.29 -3.54
CA ASN A 98 -28.11 9.16 -4.03
C ASN A 98 -27.59 7.73 -3.85
N ASN A 99 -27.70 6.92 -4.89
CA ASN A 99 -27.18 5.55 -4.97
C ASN A 99 -25.93 5.43 -5.86
N SER A 100 -25.05 6.43 -5.81
CA SER A 100 -23.75 6.34 -6.50
C SER A 100 -22.91 5.18 -5.95
N ASN A 101 -22.15 4.51 -6.83
CA ASN A 101 -21.26 3.40 -6.50
C ASN A 101 -21.95 2.19 -5.84
N THR A 102 -23.17 1.84 -6.29
CA THR A 102 -23.91 0.62 -5.89
C THR A 102 -23.94 -0.40 -7.03
N ASP A 103 -22.78 -0.90 -7.46
CA ASP A 103 -22.66 -1.71 -8.69
C ASP A 103 -23.35 -3.09 -8.62
N LEU A 104 -23.65 -3.60 -7.43
CA LEU A 104 -24.39 -4.86 -7.24
C LEU A 104 -25.92 -4.71 -7.24
N LEU A 105 -26.44 -3.48 -7.35
CA LEU A 105 -27.89 -3.24 -7.37
C LEU A 105 -28.50 -3.93 -8.60
N LYS A 106 -29.52 -4.75 -8.39
CA LYS A 106 -30.06 -5.62 -9.44
C LYS A 106 -30.99 -4.91 -10.40
N GLU A 107 -31.88 -4.06 -9.88
CA GLU A 107 -32.90 -3.32 -10.62
C GLU A 107 -33.44 -2.18 -9.73
N MET A 108 -34.14 -1.22 -10.34
CA MET A 108 -34.94 -0.22 -9.61
C MET A 108 -36.27 -0.82 -9.14
N PRO A 109 -36.86 -0.31 -8.04
CA PRO A 109 -38.20 -0.70 -7.64
C PRO A 109 -39.24 -0.13 -8.60
N VAL A 110 -40.35 -0.88 -8.78
CA VAL A 110 -41.49 -0.46 -9.62
C VAL A 110 -42.15 0.79 -9.00
N GLY A 111 -42.55 1.73 -9.84
CA GLY A 111 -43.18 2.98 -9.41
C GLY A 111 -42.22 4.07 -8.94
N ILE A 112 -40.90 3.92 -9.16
CA ILE A 112 -39.92 4.99 -8.89
C ILE A 112 -40.24 6.29 -9.67
N GLY A 113 -40.87 6.18 -10.84
CA GLY A 113 -41.32 7.30 -11.66
C GLY A 113 -42.42 8.16 -11.02
N LYS A 114 -43.09 7.65 -9.97
CA LYS A 114 -44.05 8.44 -9.17
C LYS A 114 -43.37 9.54 -8.35
N LEU A 115 -42.05 9.47 -8.14
CA LEU A 115 -41.27 10.45 -7.38
C LEU A 115 -40.96 11.68 -8.24
N THR A 116 -41.98 12.37 -8.73
CA THR A 116 -41.84 13.47 -9.71
C THR A 116 -40.98 14.64 -9.23
N CYS A 117 -40.91 14.87 -7.91
CA CYS A 117 -40.05 15.89 -7.28
C CYS A 117 -38.58 15.46 -7.10
N LEU A 118 -38.19 14.27 -7.57
CA LEU A 118 -36.82 13.76 -7.40
C LEU A 118 -35.83 14.59 -8.22
N GLN A 119 -34.82 15.10 -7.54
CA GLN A 119 -33.77 15.95 -8.08
C GLN A 119 -32.44 15.23 -8.21
N THR A 120 -32.17 14.24 -7.36
CA THR A 120 -30.92 13.46 -7.41
C THR A 120 -31.24 11.99 -7.50
N LEU A 121 -30.76 11.35 -8.58
CA LEU A 121 -30.72 9.91 -8.79
C LEU A 121 -29.44 9.59 -9.55
N CYS A 122 -28.47 8.96 -8.89
CA CYS A 122 -27.15 8.76 -9.49
C CYS A 122 -27.05 7.50 -10.36
N ASN A 123 -27.81 6.45 -10.06
CA ASN A 123 -27.82 5.21 -10.83
C ASN A 123 -29.25 4.68 -10.99
N PHE A 124 -29.73 4.58 -12.23
CA PHE A 124 -30.96 3.90 -12.60
C PHE A 124 -30.60 2.53 -13.18
N VAL A 125 -31.00 1.45 -12.52
CA VAL A 125 -30.74 0.08 -12.98
C VAL A 125 -31.98 -0.49 -13.65
N VAL A 126 -31.91 -0.76 -14.95
CA VAL A 126 -33.04 -1.31 -15.72
C VAL A 126 -33.27 -2.77 -15.31
N GLY A 127 -34.51 -3.08 -14.88
CA GLY A 127 -34.89 -4.43 -14.48
C GLY A 127 -35.17 -5.36 -15.66
N LYS A 128 -34.96 -6.66 -15.46
CA LYS A 128 -35.21 -7.68 -16.48
C LYS A 128 -36.62 -8.24 -16.27
N ASP A 129 -37.54 -7.94 -17.18
CA ASP A 129 -38.92 -8.45 -17.18
C ASP A 129 -39.72 -8.14 -15.87
N SER A 130 -39.27 -7.18 -15.06
CA SER A 130 -39.78 -6.87 -13.71
C SER A 130 -40.66 -5.62 -13.62
N GLY A 131 -40.95 -4.96 -14.75
CA GLY A 131 -41.75 -3.73 -14.82
C GLY A 131 -40.98 -2.44 -14.49
N SER A 132 -39.78 -2.52 -13.91
CA SER A 132 -38.91 -1.37 -13.62
C SER A 132 -38.05 -0.95 -14.83
N GLY A 133 -38.73 -0.65 -15.93
CA GLY A 133 -38.12 -0.28 -17.21
C GLY A 133 -37.80 1.22 -17.33
N LEU A 134 -37.23 1.61 -18.47
CA LEU A 134 -36.94 3.01 -18.81
C LEU A 134 -38.15 3.97 -18.78
N PRO A 135 -39.42 3.55 -19.03
CA PRO A 135 -40.57 4.45 -18.92
C PRO A 135 -40.75 5.10 -17.54
N GLU A 136 -40.22 4.50 -16.48
CA GLU A 136 -40.22 5.09 -15.13
C GLU A 136 -39.43 6.41 -15.05
N LEU A 137 -38.48 6.65 -15.96
CA LEU A 137 -37.74 7.91 -16.04
C LEU A 137 -38.56 9.06 -16.65
N LYS A 138 -39.69 8.77 -17.30
CA LYS A 138 -40.50 9.74 -18.07
C LYS A 138 -40.84 10.98 -17.25
N LEU A 139 -41.35 10.81 -16.03
CA LEU A 139 -41.84 11.93 -15.21
C LEU A 139 -40.75 12.59 -14.34
N LEU A 140 -39.54 12.06 -14.31
CA LEU A 140 -38.43 12.54 -13.47
C LEU A 140 -37.67 13.71 -14.12
N MET A 141 -38.38 14.79 -14.43
CA MET A 141 -37.86 15.94 -15.20
C MET A 141 -36.95 16.88 -14.39
N HIS A 142 -36.98 16.79 -13.07
CA HIS A 142 -36.20 17.65 -12.17
C HIS A 142 -34.81 17.09 -11.84
N LEU A 143 -34.46 15.91 -12.38
CA LEU A 143 -33.14 15.30 -12.17
C LEU A 143 -32.02 16.24 -12.62
N ARG A 144 -31.01 16.37 -11.75
CA ARG A 144 -29.84 17.24 -11.95
C ARG A 144 -28.56 16.55 -11.55
N GLY A 145 -27.45 17.04 -12.12
CA GLY A 145 -26.11 16.48 -11.89
C GLY A 145 -25.87 15.23 -12.75
N THR A 146 -25.45 14.15 -12.09
CA THR A 146 -25.04 12.89 -12.74
C THR A 146 -26.15 11.86 -12.72
N LEU A 147 -26.43 11.25 -13.88
CA LEU A 147 -27.29 10.07 -14.00
C LEU A 147 -26.54 8.96 -14.75
N LYS A 148 -26.36 7.82 -14.08
CA LYS A 148 -25.95 6.55 -14.70
C LYS A 148 -27.20 5.73 -15.01
N ILE A 149 -27.33 5.20 -16.22
CA ILE A 149 -28.34 4.20 -16.57
C ILE A 149 -27.60 2.91 -16.87
N SER A 150 -27.87 1.86 -16.08
CA SER A 150 -27.16 0.60 -16.15
C SER A 150 -28.08 -0.58 -16.48
N LYS A 151 -27.48 -1.65 -16.99
CA LYS A 151 -28.16 -2.85 -17.49
C LYS A 151 -29.09 -2.58 -18.67
N LEU A 152 -28.66 -1.71 -19.57
CA LEU A 152 -29.44 -1.33 -20.74
C LEU A 152 -29.70 -2.51 -21.70
N GLU A 153 -28.94 -3.62 -21.59
CA GLU A 153 -29.22 -4.88 -22.29
C GLU A 153 -30.58 -5.49 -21.98
N ASN A 154 -31.24 -5.07 -20.89
CA ASN A 154 -32.58 -5.54 -20.51
C ASN A 154 -33.71 -4.86 -21.32
N VAL A 155 -33.42 -3.83 -22.11
CA VAL A 155 -34.42 -3.10 -22.90
C VAL A 155 -34.66 -3.84 -24.22
N LYS A 156 -35.78 -4.55 -24.32
CA LYS A 156 -36.18 -5.30 -25.52
C LYS A 156 -36.95 -4.47 -26.55
N ASP A 157 -37.71 -3.47 -26.09
CA ASP A 157 -38.50 -2.58 -26.93
C ASP A 157 -37.88 -1.19 -26.97
N VAL A 158 -37.50 -0.74 -28.17
CA VAL A 158 -36.94 0.59 -28.43
C VAL A 158 -37.90 1.72 -28.03
N GLY A 159 -39.22 1.50 -28.10
CA GLY A 159 -40.23 2.45 -27.66
C GLY A 159 -40.07 2.86 -26.19
N ASN A 160 -39.71 1.91 -25.33
CA ASN A 160 -39.45 2.17 -23.90
C ASN A 160 -38.29 3.14 -23.67
N ALA A 161 -37.28 3.12 -24.55
CA ALA A 161 -36.15 4.05 -24.46
C ALA A 161 -36.58 5.49 -24.80
N LYS A 162 -37.45 5.65 -25.81
CA LYS A 162 -38.02 6.95 -26.17
C LYS A 162 -38.87 7.55 -25.05
N GLU A 163 -39.60 6.71 -24.32
CA GLU A 163 -40.41 7.16 -23.18
C GLU A 163 -39.58 7.74 -22.03
N ALA A 164 -38.29 7.41 -21.93
CA ALA A 164 -37.42 7.98 -20.91
C ALA A 164 -37.25 9.50 -21.04
N GLN A 165 -37.52 10.11 -22.19
CA GLN A 165 -37.48 11.57 -22.42
C GLN A 165 -36.20 12.23 -21.86
N MET A 166 -35.04 11.77 -22.33
CA MET A 166 -33.72 12.21 -21.86
C MET A 166 -33.38 13.64 -22.29
N ASP A 167 -33.90 14.07 -23.43
CA ASP A 167 -33.84 15.43 -23.96
C ASP A 167 -34.62 16.43 -23.10
N GLY A 168 -35.69 16.02 -22.43
CA GLY A 168 -36.44 16.88 -21.49
C GLY A 168 -35.69 17.23 -20.20
N LYS A 169 -34.66 16.46 -19.83
CA LYS A 169 -33.95 16.56 -18.54
C LYS A 169 -32.83 17.60 -18.56
N LYS A 170 -33.21 18.87 -18.78
CA LYS A 170 -32.31 20.01 -19.02
C LYS A 170 -31.27 20.33 -17.93
N ASN A 171 -31.45 19.80 -16.70
CA ASN A 171 -30.57 20.05 -15.56
C ASN A 171 -29.48 18.98 -15.37
N LEU A 172 -29.49 17.92 -16.17
CA LEU A 172 -28.42 16.92 -16.17
C LEU A 172 -27.14 17.52 -16.78
N ARG A 173 -26.01 17.24 -16.12
CA ARG A 173 -24.67 17.65 -16.54
C ARG A 173 -23.82 16.46 -16.97
N GLU A 174 -24.06 15.29 -16.38
CA GLU A 174 -23.33 14.07 -16.68
C GLU A 174 -24.30 12.90 -16.91
N LEU A 175 -24.08 12.15 -17.99
CA LEU A 175 -24.84 10.98 -18.34
C LEU A 175 -23.91 9.82 -18.67
N LEU A 176 -24.09 8.69 -17.97
CA LEU A 176 -23.37 7.44 -18.20
C LEU A 176 -24.35 6.34 -18.62
N LEU A 177 -24.20 5.82 -19.83
CA LEU A 177 -24.99 4.69 -20.33
C LEU A 177 -24.13 3.42 -20.26
N ARG A 178 -24.63 2.39 -19.56
CA ARG A 178 -23.88 1.16 -19.29
C ARG A 178 -24.68 -0.08 -19.65
N TRP A 179 -24.09 -0.89 -20.50
CA TRP A 179 -24.45 -2.28 -20.74
C TRP A 179 -23.45 -3.20 -20.03
N THR A 180 -23.83 -4.46 -19.82
CA THR A 180 -22.89 -5.49 -19.35
C THR A 180 -21.88 -5.83 -20.46
N CYS A 181 -20.58 -5.85 -20.16
CA CYS A 181 -19.54 -6.20 -21.14
C CYS A 181 -19.63 -7.69 -21.51
N CYS A 182 -19.71 -8.02 -22.80
CA CYS A 182 -19.68 -9.41 -23.27
C CYS A 182 -18.22 -9.81 -23.53
N THR A 183 -17.67 -10.71 -22.72
CA THR A 183 -16.27 -11.17 -22.85
C THR A 183 -16.11 -12.44 -23.69
N ASP A 184 -17.20 -13.13 -24.02
CA ASP A 184 -17.18 -14.51 -24.51
C ASP A 184 -17.97 -14.72 -25.82
N GLY A 185 -18.50 -13.65 -26.42
CA GLY A 185 -19.26 -13.74 -27.68
C GLY A 185 -20.53 -14.60 -27.60
N SER A 186 -20.96 -15.02 -26.40
CA SER A 186 -22.06 -15.96 -26.20
C SER A 186 -23.42 -15.27 -26.04
N SER A 187 -23.46 -13.94 -26.07
CA SER A 187 -24.67 -13.20 -25.73
C SER A 187 -25.66 -13.16 -26.89
N SER A 188 -26.90 -13.58 -26.63
CA SER A 188 -28.10 -13.40 -27.47
C SER A 188 -28.54 -11.93 -27.62
N ARG A 189 -27.59 -10.98 -27.67
CA ARG A 189 -27.87 -9.54 -27.70
C ARG A 189 -28.12 -9.12 -29.14
N GLU A 190 -29.26 -8.50 -29.38
CA GLU A 190 -29.66 -7.99 -30.69
C GLU A 190 -29.02 -6.60 -30.92
N ALA A 191 -27.97 -6.53 -31.73
CA ALA A 191 -27.24 -5.30 -32.00
C ALA A 191 -28.15 -4.16 -32.53
N GLU A 192 -29.13 -4.49 -33.37
CA GLU A 192 -30.12 -3.54 -33.91
C GLU A 192 -30.99 -2.93 -32.79
N THR A 193 -31.43 -3.74 -31.84
CA THR A 193 -32.22 -3.28 -30.70
C THR A 193 -31.42 -2.31 -29.83
N GLU A 194 -30.14 -2.60 -29.58
CA GLU A 194 -29.29 -1.68 -28.82
C GLU A 194 -28.99 -0.38 -29.54
N MET A 195 -28.79 -0.44 -30.87
CA MET A 195 -28.66 0.74 -31.71
C MET A 195 -29.90 1.63 -31.60
N GLY A 196 -31.09 1.05 -31.72
CA GLY A 196 -32.35 1.77 -31.52
C GLY A 196 -32.48 2.37 -30.12
N VAL A 197 -32.11 1.61 -29.07
CA VAL A 197 -32.15 2.10 -27.68
C VAL A 197 -31.22 3.30 -27.48
N LEU A 198 -29.97 3.23 -27.96
CA LEU A 198 -29.01 4.33 -27.83
C LEU A 198 -29.46 5.57 -28.62
N ASP A 199 -30.02 5.38 -29.81
CA ASP A 199 -30.54 6.49 -30.63
C ASP A 199 -31.69 7.23 -29.93
N MET A 200 -32.61 6.47 -29.31
CA MET A 200 -33.75 7.05 -28.57
C MET A 200 -33.37 7.68 -27.22
N LEU A 201 -32.18 7.41 -26.68
CA LEU A 201 -31.68 7.99 -25.41
C LEU A 201 -30.92 9.31 -25.59
N LYS A 202 -31.14 10.03 -26.70
CA LYS A 202 -30.53 11.33 -26.97
C LYS A 202 -30.69 12.30 -25.78
N PRO A 203 -29.58 12.78 -25.17
CA PRO A 203 -29.64 13.69 -24.04
C PRO A 203 -29.90 15.14 -24.44
N HIS A 204 -30.25 15.98 -23.46
CA HIS A 204 -30.33 17.42 -23.65
C HIS A 204 -28.95 18.04 -23.95
N LYS A 205 -28.91 19.06 -24.82
CA LYS A 205 -27.70 19.78 -25.26
C LYS A 205 -26.89 20.52 -24.17
N ASN A 206 -27.38 20.55 -22.93
CA ASN A 206 -26.67 21.14 -21.78
C ASN A 206 -25.66 20.17 -21.13
N LEU A 207 -25.60 18.93 -21.63
CA LEU A 207 -24.73 17.91 -21.09
C LEU A 207 -23.25 18.33 -21.22
N GLU A 208 -22.50 18.17 -20.14
CA GLU A 208 -21.07 18.49 -20.05
C GLU A 208 -20.21 17.24 -20.15
N GLN A 209 -20.71 16.08 -19.72
CA GLN A 209 -19.98 14.83 -19.78
C GLN A 209 -20.87 13.68 -20.23
N PHE A 210 -20.39 12.90 -21.20
CA PHE A 210 -21.08 11.72 -21.71
C PHE A 210 -20.16 10.51 -21.71
N TYR A 211 -20.66 9.40 -21.19
CA TYR A 211 -19.91 8.16 -21.05
C TYR A 211 -20.75 7.00 -21.57
N ILE A 212 -20.15 6.13 -22.37
CA ILE A 212 -20.78 4.89 -22.84
C ILE A 212 -19.88 3.70 -22.58
N CYS A 213 -20.45 2.63 -22.00
CA CYS A 213 -19.73 1.43 -21.60
C CYS A 213 -20.48 0.16 -22.02
N GLY A 214 -19.77 -0.79 -22.65
CA GLY A 214 -20.29 -2.13 -22.96
C GLY A 214 -21.33 -2.20 -24.09
N TYR A 215 -21.49 -1.12 -24.86
CA TYR A 215 -22.46 -1.02 -25.94
C TYR A 215 -22.16 -2.05 -27.05
N GLY A 216 -23.16 -2.86 -27.40
CA GLY A 216 -23.05 -3.98 -28.33
C GLY A 216 -23.51 -3.66 -29.76
N GLY A 217 -23.98 -2.44 -30.02
CA GLY A 217 -24.31 -1.99 -31.38
C GLY A 217 -23.07 -1.83 -32.27
N THR A 218 -23.29 -1.88 -33.59
CA THR A 218 -22.18 -1.79 -34.56
C THR A 218 -21.81 -0.35 -34.93
N LYS A 219 -22.71 0.61 -34.69
CA LYS A 219 -22.55 2.04 -35.01
C LYS A 219 -23.12 2.91 -33.91
N PHE A 220 -22.62 4.15 -33.82
CA PHE A 220 -23.16 5.18 -32.94
C PHE A 220 -24.21 6.04 -33.67
N PRO A 221 -25.18 6.61 -32.93
CA PRO A 221 -26.10 7.60 -33.47
C PRO A 221 -25.41 8.83 -34.04
N THR A 222 -26.00 9.44 -35.06
CA THR A 222 -25.49 10.66 -35.70
C THR A 222 -25.47 11.85 -34.74
N TRP A 223 -26.40 11.91 -33.79
CA TRP A 223 -26.48 13.00 -32.82
C TRP A 223 -25.23 13.09 -31.91
N LEU A 224 -24.47 12.02 -31.75
CA LEU A 224 -23.32 11.99 -30.83
C LEU A 224 -22.14 12.86 -31.31
N GLY A 225 -22.07 13.14 -32.62
CA GLY A 225 -21.11 14.07 -33.23
C GLY A 225 -21.73 15.43 -33.59
N ASP A 226 -22.97 15.69 -33.21
CA ASP A 226 -23.70 16.90 -33.59
C ASP A 226 -23.16 18.13 -32.84
N SER A 227 -22.82 19.20 -33.58
CA SER A 227 -22.25 20.43 -33.03
C SER A 227 -23.16 21.19 -32.06
N SER A 228 -24.46 20.86 -32.01
CA SER A 228 -25.41 21.41 -31.03
C SER A 228 -25.06 21.05 -29.58
N PHE A 229 -24.27 19.99 -29.34
CA PHE A 229 -23.71 19.64 -28.02
C PHE A 229 -22.54 20.54 -27.62
N SER A 230 -22.76 21.85 -27.69
CA SER A 230 -21.76 22.91 -27.45
C SER A 230 -21.22 22.97 -26.02
N ASN A 231 -21.85 22.31 -25.06
CA ASN A 231 -21.38 22.25 -23.66
C ASN A 231 -20.58 20.98 -23.35
N LEU A 232 -20.49 20.01 -24.28
CA LEU A 232 -19.89 18.72 -24.01
C LEU A 232 -18.36 18.84 -23.92
N VAL A 233 -17.83 18.66 -22.71
CA VAL A 233 -16.40 18.80 -22.37
C VAL A 233 -15.69 17.45 -22.35
N THR A 234 -16.35 16.40 -21.84
CA THR A 234 -15.76 15.07 -21.68
C THR A 234 -16.59 14.01 -22.39
N LEU A 235 -15.93 13.19 -23.19
CA LEU A 235 -16.54 12.06 -23.89
C LEU A 235 -15.71 10.79 -23.68
N LYS A 236 -16.33 9.71 -23.22
CA LYS A 236 -15.65 8.41 -23.04
C LYS A 236 -16.41 7.24 -23.65
N PHE A 237 -15.68 6.41 -24.38
CA PHE A 237 -16.12 5.14 -24.92
C PHE A 237 -15.32 4.03 -24.23
N GLU A 238 -15.98 3.08 -23.58
CA GLU A 238 -15.35 1.94 -22.90
C GLU A 238 -15.99 0.63 -23.33
N ASP A 239 -15.18 -0.37 -23.68
CA ASP A 239 -15.60 -1.75 -23.98
C ASP A 239 -16.72 -1.87 -25.03
N CYS A 240 -16.75 -0.96 -26.01
CA CYS A 240 -17.71 -0.96 -27.13
C CYS A 240 -17.19 -1.81 -28.30
N GLY A 241 -16.83 -3.06 -28.02
CA GLY A 241 -16.02 -3.91 -28.91
C GLY A 241 -16.69 -4.26 -30.26
N MET A 242 -18.01 -4.19 -30.36
CA MET A 242 -18.74 -4.51 -31.59
C MET A 242 -18.76 -3.37 -32.62
N CYS A 243 -18.46 -2.14 -32.18
CA CYS A 243 -18.45 -0.95 -33.01
C CYS A 243 -17.30 -0.99 -34.02
N THR A 244 -17.60 -0.68 -35.29
CA THR A 244 -16.62 -0.70 -36.38
C THR A 244 -16.07 0.69 -36.73
N ALA A 245 -16.70 1.76 -36.25
CA ALA A 245 -16.29 3.14 -36.46
C ALA A 245 -16.65 4.05 -35.27
N LEU A 246 -15.88 5.11 -35.08
CA LEU A 246 -16.18 6.20 -34.13
C LEU A 246 -17.15 7.23 -34.76
N PRO A 247 -17.98 7.91 -33.93
CA PRO A 247 -18.80 9.03 -34.39
C PRO A 247 -17.96 10.28 -34.67
N SER A 248 -18.54 11.24 -35.40
CA SER A 248 -17.91 12.50 -35.84
C SER A 248 -17.72 13.54 -34.71
N VAL A 249 -17.05 13.14 -33.64
CA VAL A 249 -16.88 13.94 -32.41
C VAL A 249 -15.88 15.07 -32.55
N GLY A 250 -15.10 15.10 -33.63
CA GLY A 250 -14.20 16.22 -33.94
C GLY A 250 -14.90 17.54 -34.22
N GLN A 251 -16.20 17.53 -34.53
CA GLN A 251 -16.98 18.75 -34.73
C GLN A 251 -17.46 19.40 -33.42
N LEU A 252 -17.28 18.73 -32.27
CA LEU A 252 -17.74 19.21 -30.98
C LEU A 252 -16.88 20.40 -30.49
N PRO A 253 -17.45 21.60 -30.31
CA PRO A 253 -16.66 22.83 -30.15
C PRO A 253 -15.98 22.97 -28.78
N SER A 254 -16.53 22.33 -27.74
CA SER A 254 -16.05 22.46 -26.35
C SER A 254 -15.37 21.19 -25.81
N LEU A 255 -15.20 20.17 -26.65
CA LEU A 255 -14.64 18.89 -26.21
C LEU A 255 -13.16 19.06 -25.83
N LYS A 256 -12.84 18.77 -24.57
CA LYS A 256 -11.49 18.84 -23.99
C LYS A 256 -10.86 17.48 -23.76
N HIS A 257 -11.66 16.51 -23.33
CA HIS A 257 -11.17 15.19 -22.94
C HIS A 257 -11.90 14.10 -23.70
N LEU A 258 -11.15 13.31 -24.48
CA LEU A 258 -11.67 12.18 -25.23
C LEU A 258 -10.91 10.91 -24.85
N THR A 259 -11.64 9.90 -24.39
CA THR A 259 -11.09 8.56 -24.10
C THR A 259 -11.83 7.51 -24.91
N VAL A 260 -11.08 6.68 -25.63
CA VAL A 260 -11.58 5.56 -26.41
C VAL A 260 -10.84 4.31 -25.93
N ARG A 261 -11.57 3.39 -25.30
CA ARG A 261 -11.02 2.17 -24.72
C ARG A 261 -11.81 0.94 -25.16
N GLY A 262 -11.11 -0.12 -25.56
CA GLY A 262 -11.73 -1.43 -25.82
C GLY A 262 -12.67 -1.46 -27.03
N MET A 263 -12.42 -0.63 -28.05
CA MET A 263 -13.15 -0.65 -29.32
C MET A 263 -12.43 -1.54 -30.35
N SER A 264 -12.43 -2.83 -30.08
CA SER A 264 -11.54 -3.79 -30.75
C SER A 264 -11.68 -3.87 -32.27
N ARG A 265 -12.86 -3.63 -32.86
CA ARG A 265 -13.14 -3.80 -34.30
C ARG A 265 -12.95 -2.54 -35.15
N VAL A 266 -12.58 -1.42 -34.53
CA VAL A 266 -12.29 -0.18 -35.27
C VAL A 266 -10.97 -0.34 -35.98
N LYS A 267 -11.00 -0.40 -37.32
CA LYS A 267 -9.80 -0.61 -38.14
C LYS A 267 -9.05 0.66 -38.51
N ARG A 268 -9.78 1.74 -38.75
CA ARG A 268 -9.21 2.99 -39.27
C ARG A 268 -9.87 4.17 -38.60
N LEU A 269 -9.10 5.24 -38.41
CA LEU A 269 -9.56 6.54 -37.94
C LEU A 269 -9.28 7.60 -39.00
N GLY A 270 -10.32 8.02 -39.72
CA GLY A 270 -10.29 8.99 -40.81
C GLY A 270 -11.33 10.09 -40.65
N SER A 271 -11.84 10.60 -41.79
CA SER A 271 -12.80 11.72 -41.85
C SER A 271 -14.07 11.50 -41.02
N GLU A 272 -14.49 10.24 -40.83
CA GLU A 272 -15.65 9.88 -40.01
C GLU A 272 -15.51 10.30 -38.54
N PHE A 273 -14.29 10.35 -38.02
CA PHE A 273 -14.00 10.74 -36.64
C PHE A 273 -13.95 12.26 -36.45
N TYR A 274 -13.38 12.97 -37.43
CA TYR A 274 -13.24 14.43 -37.40
C TYR A 274 -14.55 15.15 -37.76
N GLY A 275 -15.30 14.58 -38.70
CA GLY A 275 -16.53 15.14 -39.25
C GLY A 275 -16.31 16.16 -40.37
N ASN A 276 -17.26 16.24 -41.31
CA ASN A 276 -17.12 16.97 -42.57
C ASN A 276 -17.41 18.48 -42.51
N ASP A 277 -18.00 18.99 -41.42
CA ASP A 277 -18.54 20.36 -41.36
C ASP A 277 -17.66 21.37 -40.60
N SER A 278 -16.58 20.93 -39.95
CA SER A 278 -15.72 21.82 -39.15
C SER A 278 -14.41 22.16 -39.87
N PRO A 279 -14.09 23.46 -40.06
CA PRO A 279 -12.81 23.86 -40.66
C PRO A 279 -11.60 23.52 -39.78
N ILE A 280 -11.80 23.38 -38.45
CA ILE A 280 -10.77 22.95 -37.50
C ILE A 280 -11.38 21.86 -36.61
N PRO A 281 -11.06 20.58 -36.84
CA PRO A 281 -11.53 19.52 -35.95
C PRO A 281 -10.83 19.62 -34.59
N PHE A 282 -11.58 19.33 -33.52
CA PHE A 282 -11.11 19.33 -32.13
C PHE A 282 -10.48 20.68 -31.68
N PRO A 283 -11.23 21.81 -31.76
CA PRO A 283 -10.68 23.14 -31.47
C PRO A 283 -10.25 23.35 -30.00
N CYS A 284 -10.81 22.57 -29.07
CA CYS A 284 -10.56 22.68 -27.63
C CYS A 284 -9.94 21.42 -26.99
N LEU A 285 -9.58 20.40 -27.76
CA LEU A 285 -9.15 19.12 -27.21
C LEU A 285 -7.79 19.25 -26.52
N GLU A 286 -7.73 18.89 -25.24
CA GLU A 286 -6.55 18.96 -24.37
C GLU A 286 -5.97 17.56 -24.10
N THR A 287 -6.82 16.53 -23.96
CA THR A 287 -6.42 15.14 -23.70
C THR A 287 -7.08 14.18 -24.68
N LEU A 288 -6.27 13.34 -25.33
CA LEU A 288 -6.71 12.27 -26.22
C LEU A 288 -6.10 10.93 -25.79
N ARG A 289 -6.93 9.93 -25.51
CA ARG A 289 -6.50 8.60 -25.07
C ARG A 289 -7.14 7.49 -25.90
N PHE A 290 -6.31 6.66 -26.50
CA PHE A 290 -6.67 5.39 -27.11
C PHE A 290 -6.08 4.23 -26.31
N GLU A 291 -6.90 3.23 -25.97
CA GLU A 291 -6.49 2.07 -25.19
C GLU A 291 -7.18 0.79 -25.67
N ASP A 292 -6.44 -0.33 -25.80
CA ASP A 292 -7.00 -1.64 -26.19
C ASP A 292 -7.75 -1.62 -27.55
N MET A 293 -7.22 -0.94 -28.56
CA MET A 293 -7.76 -0.90 -29.93
C MET A 293 -7.13 -2.00 -30.80
N GLN A 294 -7.66 -3.22 -30.73
CA GLN A 294 -6.97 -4.43 -31.26
C GLN A 294 -6.86 -4.53 -32.78
N GLU A 295 -7.88 -4.13 -33.54
CA GLU A 295 -7.86 -4.15 -35.01
C GLU A 295 -7.46 -2.81 -35.65
N TRP A 296 -7.06 -1.82 -34.85
CA TRP A 296 -6.72 -0.50 -35.38
C TRP A 296 -5.41 -0.54 -36.15
N GLU A 297 -5.50 -0.36 -37.47
CA GLU A 297 -4.41 -0.43 -38.45
C GLU A 297 -3.96 0.97 -38.87
N ASP A 298 -4.89 1.85 -39.25
CA ASP A 298 -4.56 3.17 -39.83
C ASP A 298 -5.10 4.34 -38.99
N TRP A 299 -4.23 5.32 -38.74
CA TRP A 299 -4.64 6.68 -38.37
C TRP A 299 -4.43 7.60 -39.57
N ILE A 300 -5.53 8.04 -40.20
CA ILE A 300 -5.53 8.94 -41.34
C ILE A 300 -5.84 10.37 -40.85
N PRO A 301 -4.87 11.29 -40.83
CA PRO A 301 -5.10 12.66 -40.41
C PRO A 301 -5.97 13.43 -41.45
N HIS A 302 -6.99 14.20 -41.02
CA HIS A 302 -7.88 14.94 -41.93
C HIS A 302 -7.13 16.01 -42.75
N GLY A 303 -7.28 16.00 -44.08
CA GLY A 303 -6.89 17.10 -44.97
C GLY A 303 -5.41 17.12 -45.34
N SER A 304 -5.04 16.41 -46.41
CA SER A 304 -3.68 16.37 -46.95
C SER A 304 -3.31 17.58 -47.84
N SER A 305 -4.17 18.61 -47.94
CA SER A 305 -4.03 19.65 -48.98
C SER A 305 -3.94 21.10 -48.52
N GLN A 306 -4.18 21.46 -47.25
CA GLN A 306 -3.99 22.84 -46.76
C GLN A 306 -3.52 22.79 -45.30
N GLY A 307 -2.43 23.50 -44.96
CA GLY A 307 -1.72 23.46 -43.68
C GLY A 307 -2.49 23.95 -42.44
N VAL A 308 -3.68 23.39 -42.18
CA VAL A 308 -4.48 23.64 -40.98
C VAL A 308 -3.91 22.80 -39.84
N GLU A 309 -3.51 23.47 -38.76
CA GLU A 309 -3.00 22.84 -37.54
C GLU A 309 -4.08 21.93 -36.93
N ARG A 310 -3.78 20.63 -36.87
CA ARG A 310 -4.65 19.63 -36.24
C ARG A 310 -4.41 19.67 -34.74
N PHE A 311 -5.48 19.58 -33.95
CA PHE A 311 -5.39 19.54 -32.49
C PHE A 311 -4.62 20.73 -31.86
N PRO A 312 -5.06 21.97 -32.07
CA PRO A 312 -4.30 23.18 -31.70
C PRO A 312 -4.01 23.30 -30.19
N LYS A 313 -4.78 22.63 -29.34
CA LYS A 313 -4.65 22.71 -27.87
C LYS A 313 -4.29 21.38 -27.20
N LEU A 314 -3.97 20.34 -27.96
CA LEU A 314 -3.72 19.00 -27.39
C LEU A 314 -2.42 19.01 -26.59
N ARG A 315 -2.53 18.69 -25.30
CA ARG A 315 -1.42 18.64 -24.33
C ARG A 315 -0.99 17.21 -24.02
N GLU A 316 -1.94 16.28 -24.01
CA GLU A 316 -1.71 14.89 -23.59
C GLU A 316 -2.23 13.92 -24.65
N LEU A 317 -1.35 13.06 -25.16
CA LEU A 317 -1.70 11.97 -26.07
C LEU A 317 -1.25 10.64 -25.51
N HIS A 318 -2.18 9.72 -25.35
CA HIS A 318 -1.94 8.36 -24.86
C HIS A 318 -2.40 7.33 -25.90
N ILE A 319 -1.51 6.42 -26.30
CA ILE A 319 -1.80 5.28 -27.18
C ILE A 319 -1.30 4.01 -26.48
N LEU A 320 -2.22 3.19 -25.99
CA LEU A 320 -1.92 2.07 -25.10
C LEU A 320 -2.50 0.77 -25.67
N ARG A 321 -1.70 -0.28 -25.76
CA ARG A 321 -2.11 -1.64 -26.15
C ARG A 321 -2.85 -1.68 -27.50
N CYS A 322 -2.33 -0.96 -28.48
CA CYS A 322 -2.85 -0.89 -29.86
C CYS A 322 -1.85 -1.58 -30.79
N SER A 323 -1.90 -2.91 -30.89
CA SER A 323 -0.81 -3.71 -31.45
C SER A 323 -0.70 -3.68 -32.98
N LYS A 324 -1.83 -3.52 -33.69
CA LYS A 324 -1.86 -3.53 -35.18
C LYS A 324 -1.65 -2.17 -35.84
N LEU A 325 -1.42 -1.12 -35.04
CA LEU A 325 -1.36 0.24 -35.54
C LEU A 325 -0.08 0.44 -36.36
N ARG A 326 -0.22 0.58 -37.68
CA ARG A 326 0.90 0.73 -38.65
C ARG A 326 1.00 2.14 -39.25
N GLY A 327 0.03 3.02 -38.95
CA GLY A 327 -0.15 4.32 -39.60
C GLY A 327 0.88 5.42 -39.26
N THR A 328 0.81 6.54 -39.99
CA THR A 328 1.72 7.69 -39.77
C THR A 328 1.26 8.57 -38.59
N PHE A 329 2.13 8.78 -37.60
CA PHE A 329 1.90 9.73 -36.50
C PHE A 329 1.72 11.18 -37.02
N PRO A 330 0.87 12.02 -36.39
CA PRO A 330 0.72 13.43 -36.79
C PRO A 330 2.05 14.20 -36.75
N LYS A 331 2.43 14.83 -37.87
CA LYS A 331 3.75 15.46 -38.03
C LYS A 331 3.98 16.71 -37.17
N CYS A 332 2.92 17.44 -36.82
CA CYS A 332 2.98 18.68 -36.02
C CYS A 332 1.90 18.67 -34.95
N LEU A 333 2.30 18.73 -33.67
CA LEU A 333 1.40 18.96 -32.52
C LEU A 333 2.04 20.02 -31.61
N PRO A 334 1.77 21.33 -31.84
CA PRO A 334 2.54 22.42 -31.25
C PRO A 334 2.37 22.55 -29.73
N ALA A 335 1.21 22.17 -29.19
CA ALA A 335 0.88 22.30 -27.77
C ALA A 335 1.15 21.02 -26.94
N LEU A 336 1.63 19.93 -27.57
CA LEU A 336 1.76 18.64 -26.93
C LEU A 336 2.87 18.66 -25.87
N GLN A 337 2.52 18.36 -24.62
CA GLN A 337 3.41 18.36 -23.46
C GLN A 337 3.79 16.94 -23.03
N MET A 338 2.88 15.98 -23.21
CA MET A 338 3.05 14.58 -22.84
C MET A 338 2.61 13.64 -23.97
N LEU A 339 3.51 12.72 -24.32
CA LEU A 339 3.23 11.62 -25.25
C LEU A 339 3.54 10.28 -24.56
N VAL A 340 2.54 9.41 -24.49
CA VAL A 340 2.68 8.06 -23.93
C VAL A 340 2.27 7.01 -24.96
N ILE A 341 3.20 6.14 -25.34
CA ILE A 341 2.99 4.99 -26.23
C ILE A 341 3.40 3.73 -25.47
N TYR A 342 2.49 2.77 -25.34
CA TYR A 342 2.75 1.56 -24.56
C TYR A 342 2.16 0.32 -25.24
N ARG A 343 2.98 -0.70 -25.51
CA ARG A 343 2.61 -1.98 -26.18
C ARG A 343 1.88 -1.76 -27.51
N CYS A 344 2.52 -1.04 -28.42
CA CYS A 344 2.09 -0.78 -29.79
C CYS A 344 3.13 -1.37 -30.77
N GLU A 345 3.18 -2.70 -30.84
CA GLU A 345 4.32 -3.44 -31.40
C GLU A 345 4.60 -3.19 -32.88
N GLU A 346 3.57 -2.95 -33.71
CA GLU A 346 3.72 -2.68 -35.16
C GLU A 346 3.79 -1.17 -35.49
N PHE A 347 3.91 -0.30 -34.46
CA PHE A 347 3.78 1.14 -34.64
C PHE A 347 5.13 1.82 -34.86
N SER A 348 5.31 2.38 -36.06
CA SER A 348 6.45 3.24 -36.39
C SER A 348 6.16 4.69 -36.04
N VAL A 349 6.86 5.22 -35.04
CA VAL A 349 6.68 6.59 -34.55
C VAL A 349 7.75 7.48 -35.14
N SER A 350 7.35 8.40 -36.02
CA SER A 350 8.24 9.46 -36.53
C SER A 350 7.85 10.83 -35.97
N VAL A 351 8.76 11.44 -35.21
CA VAL A 351 8.55 12.75 -34.57
C VAL A 351 9.41 13.79 -35.26
N THR A 352 8.76 14.71 -35.97
CA THR A 352 9.45 15.76 -36.77
C THR A 352 9.25 17.18 -36.25
N SER A 353 8.24 17.48 -35.42
CA SER A 353 8.09 18.77 -34.74
C SER A 353 7.12 18.73 -33.55
N LEU A 354 7.64 18.69 -32.32
CA LEU A 354 6.84 18.80 -31.08
C LEU A 354 7.52 19.81 -30.12
N PRO A 355 7.37 21.12 -30.36
CA PRO A 355 8.13 22.15 -29.67
C PRO A 355 7.86 22.25 -28.15
N ALA A 356 6.65 21.89 -27.71
CA ALA A 356 6.24 21.96 -26.30
C ALA A 356 6.42 20.65 -25.51
N LEU A 357 6.95 19.59 -26.14
CA LEU A 357 6.99 18.26 -25.52
C LEU A 357 8.00 18.22 -24.38
N CYS A 358 7.50 18.01 -23.15
CA CYS A 358 8.32 17.92 -21.94
C CYS A 358 8.52 16.48 -21.48
N ASN A 359 7.55 15.59 -21.73
CA ASN A 359 7.55 14.22 -21.26
C ASN A 359 7.24 13.25 -22.41
N LEU A 360 8.18 12.36 -22.71
CA LEU A 360 8.05 11.32 -23.73
C LEU A 360 8.23 9.95 -23.09
N GLN A 361 7.17 9.13 -23.13
CA GLN A 361 7.20 7.75 -22.64
C GLN A 361 6.84 6.80 -23.76
N ILE A 362 7.77 5.95 -24.16
CA ILE A 362 7.57 4.96 -25.21
C ILE A 362 8.02 3.59 -24.68
N ASN A 363 7.13 2.60 -24.71
CA ASN A 363 7.45 1.25 -24.28
C ASN A 363 6.77 0.20 -25.18
N GLY A 364 7.50 -0.47 -26.06
CA GLY A 364 6.94 -1.49 -26.96
C GLY A 364 6.45 -0.88 -28.28
N CYS A 365 7.38 -0.55 -29.18
CA CYS A 365 7.09 -0.11 -30.56
C CYS A 365 8.09 -0.68 -31.58
N GLU A 366 7.71 -0.76 -32.86
CA GLU A 366 8.53 -1.33 -33.94
C GLU A 366 9.75 -0.45 -34.20
N GLU A 367 9.50 0.79 -34.64
CA GLU A 367 10.54 1.76 -34.98
C GLU A 367 10.24 3.10 -34.30
N LEU A 368 11.25 3.69 -33.64
CA LEU A 368 11.19 5.05 -33.14
C LEU A 368 12.22 5.94 -33.83
N SER A 369 11.75 6.83 -34.71
CA SER A 369 12.57 7.87 -35.34
C SER A 369 12.27 9.24 -34.72
N VAL A 370 13.21 9.73 -33.92
CA VAL A 370 13.09 11.03 -33.24
C VAL A 370 14.22 11.94 -33.67
N SER A 371 13.85 13.08 -34.24
CA SER A 371 14.78 14.19 -34.46
C SER A 371 14.82 15.06 -33.21
N LEU A 372 15.91 14.99 -32.43
CA LEU A 372 16.03 15.72 -31.16
C LEU A 372 16.08 17.24 -31.32
N THR A 373 16.49 17.76 -32.49
CA THR A 373 16.37 19.18 -32.83
C THR A 373 14.93 19.67 -32.87
N SER A 374 13.98 18.73 -32.99
CA SER A 374 12.55 18.98 -33.09
C SER A 374 11.83 18.95 -31.72
N LEU A 375 12.56 18.71 -30.62
CA LEU A 375 12.07 18.57 -29.23
C LEU A 375 12.81 19.50 -28.22
N PRO A 376 12.78 20.84 -28.41
CA PRO A 376 13.57 21.78 -27.61
C PRO A 376 13.17 21.87 -26.12
N ALA A 377 11.98 21.38 -25.73
CA ALA A 377 11.43 21.47 -24.38
C ALA A 377 11.52 20.16 -23.57
N LEU A 378 12.14 19.10 -24.12
CA LEU A 378 12.13 17.76 -23.51
C LEU A 378 12.94 17.72 -22.21
N CYS A 379 12.27 17.34 -21.11
CA CYS A 379 12.87 17.24 -19.77
C CYS A 379 12.91 15.81 -19.23
N ASN A 380 11.93 14.97 -19.62
CA ASN A 380 11.82 13.58 -19.21
C ASN A 380 11.67 12.67 -20.45
N LEU A 381 12.54 11.69 -20.56
CA LEU A 381 12.52 10.68 -21.61
C LEU A 381 12.54 9.28 -20.99
N GLN A 382 11.50 8.49 -21.27
CA GLN A 382 11.43 7.08 -20.91
C GLN A 382 11.27 6.24 -22.17
N ILE A 383 12.23 5.36 -22.42
CA ILE A 383 12.21 4.46 -23.57
C ILE A 383 12.34 3.02 -23.08
N GLY A 384 11.52 2.12 -23.61
CA GLY A 384 11.74 0.69 -23.45
C GLY A 384 11.16 -0.18 -24.55
N ARG A 385 11.64 -1.42 -24.65
CA ARG A 385 11.12 -2.43 -25.60
C ARG A 385 10.93 -1.92 -27.05
N CYS A 386 11.88 -1.18 -27.62
CA CYS A 386 11.84 -0.79 -29.04
C CYS A 386 12.68 -1.77 -29.86
N GLU A 387 12.20 -2.22 -31.03
CA GLU A 387 12.95 -3.16 -31.89
C GLU A 387 14.04 -2.44 -32.68
N GLU A 388 13.71 -1.30 -33.29
CA GLU A 388 14.66 -0.39 -33.93
C GLU A 388 14.53 1.04 -33.36
N LEU A 389 15.66 1.61 -32.91
CA LEU A 389 15.74 2.98 -32.41
C LEU A 389 16.67 3.80 -33.32
N SER A 390 16.11 4.74 -34.07
CA SER A 390 16.87 5.66 -34.93
C SER A 390 16.77 7.09 -34.40
N VAL A 391 17.70 7.46 -33.51
CA VAL A 391 17.84 8.85 -33.07
C VAL A 391 18.80 9.56 -34.02
N SER A 392 18.29 10.45 -34.87
CA SER A 392 19.14 11.20 -35.81
C SER A 392 19.34 12.65 -35.35
N VAL A 393 20.61 13.07 -35.33
CA VAL A 393 21.01 14.48 -35.28
C VAL A 393 21.83 14.73 -36.54
N THR A 394 21.18 15.05 -37.66
CA THR A 394 21.90 15.34 -38.90
C THR A 394 21.70 16.79 -39.33
N SER A 395 22.82 17.49 -39.47
CA SER A 395 23.05 18.33 -40.64
C SER A 395 24.30 17.81 -41.38
N LEU A 396 24.06 17.16 -42.51
CA LEU A 396 24.93 16.90 -43.69
C LEU A 396 25.89 15.67 -43.73
N PRO A 397 26.23 15.18 -44.95
CA PRO A 397 26.10 13.78 -45.32
C PRO A 397 27.43 13.05 -45.60
N ALA A 398 27.34 11.71 -45.56
CA ALA A 398 28.05 10.71 -46.39
C ALA A 398 28.57 9.52 -45.56
N LEU A 399 28.14 8.32 -45.99
CA LEU A 399 28.81 7.02 -45.86
C LEU A 399 29.07 6.48 -44.44
N CYS A 400 28.18 5.58 -43.97
CA CYS A 400 28.44 4.13 -43.94
C CYS A 400 27.34 3.38 -43.17
N ASN A 401 27.12 2.14 -43.60
CA ASN A 401 26.07 1.19 -43.27
C ASN A 401 25.83 0.92 -41.75
N LEU A 402 24.54 0.88 -41.39
CA LEU A 402 23.86 0.09 -40.34
C LEU A 402 24.68 -0.45 -39.16
N GLN A 403 24.57 0.21 -38.01
CA GLN A 403 24.70 -0.28 -36.62
C GLN A 403 24.32 0.91 -35.71
N ILE A 404 23.68 0.69 -34.56
CA ILE A 404 23.22 1.76 -33.65
C ILE A 404 24.37 2.77 -33.42
N GLY A 405 24.24 3.93 -34.06
CA GLY A 405 25.14 5.06 -33.94
C GLY A 405 24.91 5.77 -32.61
N PRO A 406 25.94 6.42 -32.05
CA PRO A 406 25.90 6.94 -30.68
C PRO A 406 24.73 7.93 -30.49
N LEU A 407 24.09 7.87 -29.33
CA LEU A 407 23.36 9.02 -28.79
C LEU A 407 24.38 10.18 -28.77
N LYS A 408 24.21 11.18 -29.62
CA LYS A 408 24.88 12.49 -29.48
C LYS A 408 23.88 13.48 -28.88
N PRO A 409 23.58 13.45 -27.57
CA PRO A 409 22.69 14.41 -26.96
C PRO A 409 23.43 15.73 -26.73
N ARG A 410 23.25 16.68 -27.65
CA ARG A 410 23.25 18.09 -27.28
C ARG A 410 21.87 18.47 -26.72
N ILE A 411 21.44 17.85 -25.61
CA ILE A 411 20.17 18.21 -24.95
C ILE A 411 20.47 18.98 -23.65
N PRO A 412 20.60 20.33 -23.72
CA PRO A 412 20.97 21.15 -22.56
C PRO A 412 19.93 21.17 -21.43
N LYS A 413 18.73 20.58 -21.61
CA LYS A 413 17.61 20.61 -20.64
C LYS A 413 17.09 19.25 -20.14
N LEU A 414 17.62 18.12 -20.62
CA LEU A 414 17.16 16.81 -20.16
C LEU A 414 17.59 16.61 -18.70
N GLU A 415 16.63 16.42 -17.79
CA GLU A 415 16.93 16.20 -16.37
C GLU A 415 16.77 14.73 -15.96
N GLU A 416 15.90 13.98 -16.65
CA GLU A 416 15.60 12.59 -16.30
C GLU A 416 15.61 11.68 -17.53
N LEU A 417 16.36 10.57 -17.43
CA LEU A 417 16.43 9.54 -18.46
C LEU A 417 16.10 8.17 -17.85
N GLY A 418 15.10 7.50 -18.42
CA GLY A 418 14.69 6.14 -18.10
C GLY A 418 14.88 5.21 -19.29
N ILE A 419 15.66 4.15 -19.12
CA ILE A 419 15.91 3.11 -20.12
C ILE A 419 15.37 1.79 -19.57
N ASN A 420 14.57 1.07 -20.36
CA ASN A 420 13.93 -0.17 -19.90
C ASN A 420 13.95 -1.29 -20.95
N ASN A 421 14.39 -2.49 -20.57
CA ASN A 421 14.27 -3.71 -21.37
C ASN A 421 14.88 -3.61 -22.78
N ILE A 422 16.12 -3.12 -22.87
CA ILE A 422 16.94 -3.23 -24.08
C ILE A 422 17.40 -4.68 -24.21
N LYS A 423 16.98 -5.35 -25.29
CA LYS A 423 17.17 -6.80 -25.47
C LYS A 423 18.42 -7.21 -26.24
N ASN A 424 19.03 -6.32 -27.01
CA ASN A 424 20.08 -6.68 -27.98
C ASN A 424 21.46 -6.08 -27.66
N GLU A 425 21.52 -5.00 -26.89
CA GLU A 425 22.78 -4.30 -26.61
C GLU A 425 23.50 -4.87 -25.38
N THR A 426 24.82 -5.01 -25.49
CA THR A 426 25.71 -5.42 -24.40
C THR A 426 26.26 -4.23 -23.60
N CYS A 427 26.24 -3.02 -24.18
CA CYS A 427 26.59 -1.75 -23.55
C CYS A 427 25.68 -0.63 -24.04
N ILE A 428 25.51 0.44 -23.26
CA ILE A 428 24.67 1.59 -23.63
C ILE A 428 25.50 2.70 -24.28
N TRP A 429 26.73 2.92 -23.79
CA TRP A 429 27.65 3.93 -24.29
C TRP A 429 28.91 3.30 -24.90
N LYS A 430 29.47 3.90 -25.95
CA LYS A 430 30.69 3.36 -26.60
C LYS A 430 31.94 3.73 -25.82
N SER A 431 31.99 4.95 -25.29
CA SER A 431 33.13 5.44 -24.54
C SER A 431 32.73 6.14 -23.23
N HIS A 432 33.72 6.30 -22.35
CA HIS A 432 33.62 7.09 -21.13
C HIS A 432 33.27 8.56 -21.40
N THR A 433 33.81 9.11 -22.50
CA THR A 433 33.54 10.48 -22.92
C THR A 433 32.11 10.68 -23.39
N GLU A 434 31.50 9.69 -24.05
CA GLU A 434 30.07 9.73 -24.41
C GLU A 434 29.18 9.67 -23.16
N LEU A 435 29.43 8.73 -22.24
CA LEU A 435 28.68 8.65 -20.98
C LEU A 435 28.68 10.00 -20.23
N LEU A 436 29.86 10.61 -20.05
CA LEU A 436 30.00 11.88 -19.32
C LEU A 436 29.37 13.07 -20.05
N GLN A 437 29.39 13.09 -21.39
CA GLN A 437 28.68 14.11 -22.18
C GLN A 437 27.17 13.96 -22.05
N ASP A 438 26.66 12.74 -22.05
CA ASP A 438 25.23 12.45 -22.04
C ASP A 438 24.57 12.73 -20.69
N ILE A 439 25.31 12.46 -19.60
CA ILE A 439 24.82 12.67 -18.24
C ILE A 439 25.13 14.06 -17.69
N CYS A 440 25.80 14.93 -18.46
CA CYS A 440 26.23 16.24 -17.93
C CYS A 440 25.05 17.13 -17.50
N SER A 441 23.91 17.06 -18.21
CA SER A 441 22.68 17.79 -17.89
C SER A 441 21.70 17.01 -17.00
N LEU A 442 21.82 15.68 -16.92
CA LEU A 442 20.90 14.81 -16.18
C LEU A 442 21.02 14.99 -14.66
N LYS A 443 19.88 14.92 -13.97
CA LYS A 443 19.76 14.77 -12.51
C LYS A 443 19.42 13.33 -12.12
N ARG A 444 18.66 12.59 -12.94
CA ARG A 444 18.30 11.19 -12.67
C ARG A 444 18.53 10.30 -13.87
N LEU A 445 19.15 9.15 -13.63
CA LEU A 445 19.33 8.07 -14.60
C LEU A 445 18.74 6.79 -14.02
N THR A 446 17.83 6.15 -14.75
CA THR A 446 17.23 4.87 -14.37
C THR A 446 17.36 3.89 -15.53
N ILE A 447 17.97 2.73 -15.28
CA ILE A 447 18.09 1.63 -16.23
C ILE A 447 17.46 0.39 -15.60
N THR A 448 16.44 -0.18 -16.23
CA THR A 448 15.71 -1.34 -15.69
C THR A 448 15.55 -2.48 -16.69
N SER A 449 15.57 -3.73 -16.22
CA SER A 449 15.23 -4.91 -16.99
C SER A 449 16.08 -5.14 -18.26
N CYS A 450 17.30 -4.60 -18.34
CA CYS A 450 18.20 -4.79 -19.48
C CYS A 450 19.04 -6.07 -19.27
N SER A 451 18.51 -7.22 -19.68
CA SER A 451 19.09 -8.53 -19.34
C SER A 451 20.41 -8.85 -20.04
N LYS A 452 20.64 -8.37 -21.28
CA LYS A 452 21.91 -8.57 -22.01
C LYS A 452 22.98 -7.52 -21.70
N LEU A 453 22.65 -6.50 -20.91
CA LEU A 453 23.58 -5.41 -20.57
C LEU A 453 24.71 -5.96 -19.70
N GLN A 454 25.93 -6.01 -20.21
CA GLN A 454 27.10 -6.52 -19.49
C GLN A 454 27.88 -5.41 -18.78
N SER A 455 27.94 -4.23 -19.40
CA SER A 455 28.61 -3.03 -18.90
C SER A 455 27.83 -1.80 -19.34
N LEU A 456 28.00 -0.66 -18.66
CA LEU A 456 27.46 0.61 -19.17
C LEU A 456 28.28 1.14 -20.37
N VAL A 457 29.59 0.86 -20.42
CA VAL A 457 30.54 1.38 -21.43
C VAL A 457 31.28 0.25 -22.13
N ALA A 458 31.57 0.39 -23.44
CA ALA A 458 32.26 -0.62 -24.26
C ALA A 458 33.79 -0.68 -24.06
N GLU A 459 34.48 0.47 -23.94
CA GLU A 459 35.95 0.54 -23.80
C GLU A 459 36.38 1.22 -22.48
N GLU A 460 37.16 0.51 -21.65
CA GLU A 460 37.97 1.07 -20.56
C GLU A 460 39.32 1.50 -21.14
N GLU A 461 39.54 2.79 -21.41
CA GLU A 461 40.87 3.27 -21.77
C GLU A 461 41.80 3.12 -20.55
N GLU A 462 42.76 2.20 -20.64
CA GLU A 462 43.90 2.15 -19.71
C GLU A 462 44.69 3.47 -19.84
N ASP A 463 44.87 4.13 -18.70
CA ASP A 463 45.85 5.20 -18.52
C ASP A 463 45.80 6.38 -19.50
N GLN A 464 44.84 7.30 -19.29
CA GLN A 464 45.14 8.73 -19.42
C GLN A 464 44.63 9.51 -18.21
N ARG A 465 45.51 9.63 -17.20
CA ARG A 465 45.50 10.78 -16.29
C ARG A 465 45.83 12.07 -17.04
N GLN A 466 44.99 12.50 -17.99
CA GLN A 466 45.09 13.85 -18.56
C GLN A 466 43.76 14.30 -19.20
N LYS A 467 43.17 15.34 -18.60
CA LYS A 467 41.95 16.09 -18.98
C LYS A 467 40.57 15.49 -18.63
N LEU A 468 40.35 15.13 -17.35
CA LEU A 468 38.99 14.94 -16.81
C LEU A 468 38.40 16.21 -16.14
N CYS A 469 39.06 17.36 -16.28
CA CYS A 469 38.58 18.66 -15.80
C CYS A 469 37.90 19.44 -16.93
N GLU A 470 36.63 19.20 -17.22
CA GLU A 470 35.77 20.18 -17.93
C GLU A 470 34.26 19.88 -17.92
N PHE A 471 33.81 18.64 -17.61
CA PHE A 471 32.37 18.32 -17.55
C PHE A 471 31.80 18.39 -16.13
N SER A 472 31.06 19.45 -15.82
CA SER A 472 30.27 19.55 -14.58
C SER A 472 29.01 18.68 -14.68
N CYS A 473 29.09 17.43 -14.25
CA CYS A 473 27.94 16.52 -14.24
C CYS A 473 27.00 16.83 -13.05
N ARG A 474 25.69 16.90 -13.33
CA ARG A 474 24.63 17.22 -12.34
C ARG A 474 23.88 16.00 -11.78
N LEU A 475 24.28 14.78 -12.15
CA LEU A 475 23.57 13.56 -11.79
C LEU A 475 23.50 13.41 -10.26
N GLU A 476 22.29 13.32 -9.71
CA GLU A 476 22.02 13.19 -8.28
C GLU A 476 21.52 11.77 -7.92
N TYR A 477 20.84 11.09 -8.84
CA TYR A 477 20.22 9.79 -8.61
C TYR A 477 20.54 8.79 -9.73
N LEU A 478 21.01 7.61 -9.34
CA LEU A 478 21.26 6.48 -10.25
C LEU A 478 20.48 5.25 -9.78
N ARG A 479 19.72 4.64 -10.70
CA ARG A 479 19.03 3.37 -10.47
C ARG A 479 19.38 2.35 -11.55
N LEU A 480 19.89 1.20 -11.14
CA LEU A 480 20.06 0.01 -11.97
C LEU A 480 19.20 -1.11 -11.37
N TYR A 481 18.23 -1.65 -12.11
CA TYR A 481 17.33 -2.67 -11.58
C TYR A 481 17.09 -3.81 -12.57
N ILE A 482 17.21 -5.08 -12.15
CA ILE A 482 17.01 -6.26 -13.01
C ILE A 482 17.91 -6.20 -14.26
N CYS A 483 19.18 -5.86 -14.09
CA CYS A 483 20.18 -5.91 -15.16
C CYS A 483 21.02 -7.18 -14.96
N GLU A 484 20.43 -8.34 -15.24
CA GLU A 484 20.99 -9.65 -14.87
C GLU A 484 22.36 -9.92 -15.48
N GLY A 485 22.64 -9.43 -16.69
CA GLY A 485 23.93 -9.57 -17.36
C GLY A 485 25.04 -8.64 -16.84
N LEU A 486 24.70 -7.65 -16.00
CA LEU A 486 25.64 -6.58 -15.62
C LEU A 486 26.74 -7.14 -14.72
N VAL A 487 27.99 -7.13 -15.21
CA VAL A 487 29.12 -7.74 -14.50
C VAL A 487 29.92 -6.70 -13.69
N LYS A 488 30.05 -5.48 -14.24
CA LYS A 488 30.87 -4.40 -13.67
C LYS A 488 30.24 -3.02 -13.92
N LEU A 489 30.60 -2.07 -13.06
CA LEU A 489 30.30 -0.65 -13.23
C LEU A 489 31.56 0.10 -13.67
N PRO A 490 31.46 1.17 -14.49
CA PRO A 490 32.62 1.97 -14.89
C PRO A 490 33.10 2.87 -13.73
N GLN A 491 34.42 3.05 -13.60
CA GLN A 491 35.03 3.90 -12.56
C GLN A 491 34.54 5.36 -12.62
N SER A 492 34.27 5.88 -13.82
CA SER A 492 33.77 7.24 -14.05
C SER A 492 32.41 7.55 -13.41
N LEU A 493 31.60 6.53 -13.11
CA LEU A 493 30.30 6.70 -12.46
C LEU A 493 30.45 7.12 -10.99
N LEU A 494 31.51 6.64 -10.34
CA LEU A 494 31.83 6.97 -8.94
C LEU A 494 32.67 8.24 -8.80
N SER A 495 33.12 8.86 -9.91
CA SER A 495 33.75 10.18 -9.89
C SER A 495 32.75 11.35 -10.01
N LEU A 496 31.45 11.06 -10.09
CA LEU A 496 30.38 12.06 -10.25
C LEU A 496 30.11 12.83 -8.95
N SER A 497 30.75 14.00 -8.81
CA SER A 497 30.68 14.86 -7.61
C SER A 497 29.28 15.35 -7.17
N SER A 498 28.25 15.21 -8.00
CA SER A 498 26.86 15.61 -7.67
C SER A 498 25.99 14.46 -7.15
N LEU A 499 26.45 13.21 -7.23
CA LEU A 499 25.66 12.02 -6.94
C LEU A 499 25.28 11.95 -5.46
N ARG A 500 24.00 11.71 -5.16
CA ARG A 500 23.43 11.67 -3.80
C ARG A 500 22.93 10.29 -3.42
N GLU A 501 22.37 9.56 -4.38
CA GLU A 501 21.76 8.26 -4.15
C GLU A 501 22.07 7.27 -5.28
N ILE A 502 22.41 6.04 -4.88
CA ILE A 502 22.58 4.90 -5.80
C ILE A 502 21.65 3.77 -5.35
N PHE A 503 20.88 3.23 -6.28
CA PHE A 503 20.12 1.99 -6.11
C PHE A 503 20.56 0.97 -7.16
N ILE A 504 20.94 -0.22 -6.71
CA ILE A 504 21.28 -1.36 -7.58
C ILE A 504 20.49 -2.56 -7.07
N GLY A 505 19.61 -3.13 -7.89
CA GLY A 505 18.77 -4.24 -7.48
C GLY A 505 18.65 -5.32 -8.56
N GLY A 506 18.66 -6.61 -8.23
CA GLY A 506 18.42 -7.69 -9.20
C GLY A 506 19.49 -7.80 -10.29
N CYS A 507 20.71 -7.35 -10.01
CA CYS A 507 21.86 -7.42 -10.92
C CYS A 507 22.73 -8.62 -10.53
N ASN A 508 22.24 -9.83 -10.81
CA ASN A 508 22.80 -11.08 -10.28
C ASN A 508 24.23 -11.41 -10.75
N SER A 509 24.67 -10.90 -11.91
CA SER A 509 26.04 -11.11 -12.41
C SER A 509 27.06 -10.09 -11.88
N LEU A 510 26.64 -9.09 -11.09
CA LEU A 510 27.53 -8.02 -10.62
C LEU A 510 28.52 -8.57 -9.59
N VAL A 511 29.79 -8.70 -9.97
CA VAL A 511 30.80 -9.36 -9.13
C VAL A 511 31.44 -8.40 -8.12
N SER A 512 31.68 -7.16 -8.53
CA SER A 512 32.35 -6.16 -7.70
C SER A 512 32.01 -4.73 -8.14
N PHE A 513 32.17 -3.79 -7.22
CA PHE A 513 32.19 -2.36 -7.50
C PHE A 513 33.63 -1.92 -7.87
N PRO A 514 33.80 -0.75 -8.52
CA PRO A 514 35.12 -0.18 -8.76
C PRO A 514 35.82 0.23 -7.47
N GLU A 515 37.14 0.00 -7.41
CA GLU A 515 37.99 0.33 -6.27
C GLU A 515 38.36 1.82 -6.23
N VAL A 516 37.34 2.67 -6.06
CA VAL A 516 37.44 4.14 -6.09
C VAL A 516 36.68 4.73 -4.90
N ALA A 517 37.18 5.87 -4.39
CA ALA A 517 36.52 6.66 -3.35
C ALA A 517 35.10 7.07 -3.75
N LEU A 518 34.21 7.25 -2.77
CA LEU A 518 32.82 7.61 -3.03
C LEU A 518 32.70 9.10 -3.37
N PRO A 519 31.69 9.52 -4.16
CA PRO A 519 31.40 10.93 -4.35
C PRO A 519 31.12 11.65 -3.02
N SER A 520 31.70 12.84 -2.84
CA SER A 520 31.60 13.65 -1.60
C SER A 520 30.20 14.15 -1.24
N LYS A 521 29.20 13.97 -2.11
CA LYS A 521 27.79 14.29 -1.85
C LYS A 521 26.89 13.05 -1.73
N LEU A 522 27.45 11.85 -1.92
CA LEU A 522 26.69 10.59 -1.89
C LEU A 522 26.25 10.29 -0.46
N LYS A 523 24.94 10.19 -0.22
CA LYS A 523 24.34 9.98 1.10
C LYS A 523 23.73 8.61 1.29
N LYS A 524 23.21 7.97 0.23
CA LYS A 524 22.49 6.70 0.31
C LYS A 524 22.96 5.72 -0.76
N ILE A 525 23.23 4.49 -0.36
CA ILE A 525 23.43 3.35 -1.26
C ILE A 525 22.47 2.23 -0.85
N GLU A 526 21.77 1.68 -1.84
CA GLU A 526 20.86 0.54 -1.68
C GLU A 526 21.25 -0.54 -2.69
N ILE A 527 21.54 -1.74 -2.17
CA ILE A 527 21.93 -2.91 -2.96
C ILE A 527 20.95 -4.04 -2.62
N SER A 528 20.25 -4.58 -3.61
CA SER A 528 19.35 -5.71 -3.40
C SER A 528 19.56 -6.81 -4.44
N GLU A 529 19.40 -8.07 -4.08
CA GLU A 529 19.40 -9.19 -5.06
C GLU A 529 20.62 -9.15 -6.01
N CYS A 530 21.83 -9.04 -5.44
CA CYS A 530 23.10 -9.02 -6.18
C CYS A 530 23.95 -10.24 -5.80
N ASP A 531 23.57 -11.41 -6.31
CA ASP A 531 24.11 -12.69 -5.84
C ASP A 531 25.55 -12.98 -6.22
N ALA A 532 26.14 -12.36 -7.24
CA ALA A 532 27.56 -12.53 -7.54
C ALA A 532 28.48 -11.63 -6.68
N LEU A 533 27.92 -10.67 -5.94
CA LEU A 533 28.69 -9.69 -5.18
C LEU A 533 29.34 -10.33 -3.96
N LYS A 534 30.67 -10.37 -3.92
CA LYS A 534 31.44 -11.05 -2.87
C LYS A 534 31.88 -10.15 -1.72
N SER A 535 32.17 -8.88 -2.02
CA SER A 535 32.65 -7.86 -1.07
C SER A 535 32.32 -6.46 -1.59
N LEU A 536 32.33 -5.48 -0.68
CA LEU A 536 32.32 -4.06 -1.04
C LEU A 536 33.77 -3.53 -1.14
N PRO A 537 34.03 -2.45 -1.92
CA PRO A 537 35.36 -1.87 -2.06
C PRO A 537 35.96 -1.36 -0.75
N GLU A 538 37.26 -1.57 -0.56
CA GLU A 538 38.04 -1.03 0.56
C GLU A 538 38.13 0.50 0.50
N ALA A 539 38.16 1.06 -0.72
CA ALA A 539 38.17 2.49 -0.97
C ALA A 539 36.97 3.21 -0.32
N TRP A 540 35.82 2.55 -0.16
CA TRP A 540 34.65 3.13 0.53
C TRP A 540 34.87 3.28 2.04
N MET A 541 35.77 2.48 2.61
CA MET A 541 36.04 2.37 4.04
C MET A 541 37.16 3.32 4.49
N CYS A 542 38.12 3.60 3.60
CA CYS A 542 39.26 4.47 3.84
C CYS A 542 38.98 5.95 3.47
N ASP A 543 37.87 6.24 2.79
CA ASP A 543 37.53 7.59 2.35
C ASP A 543 36.95 8.46 3.48
N THR A 544 37.83 9.24 4.09
CA THR A 544 37.46 10.24 5.12
C THR A 544 36.60 11.40 4.60
N ASN A 545 36.52 11.60 3.27
CA ASN A 545 35.68 12.63 2.66
C ASN A 545 34.29 12.10 2.24
N SER A 546 34.01 10.82 2.51
CA SER A 546 32.71 10.22 2.20
C SER A 546 31.59 10.88 3.01
N SER A 547 30.47 11.19 2.35
CA SER A 547 29.24 11.68 2.97
C SER A 547 28.17 10.59 3.14
N LEU A 548 28.52 9.31 3.00
CA LEU A 548 27.57 8.20 3.00
C LEU A 548 26.93 8.05 4.39
N GLU A 549 25.62 8.33 4.49
CA GLU A 549 24.88 8.26 5.75
C GLU A 549 24.09 6.95 5.90
N ILE A 550 23.63 6.37 4.78
CA ILE A 550 22.72 5.20 4.77
C ILE A 550 23.22 4.13 3.79
N LEU A 551 23.35 2.90 4.28
CA LEU A 551 23.66 1.72 3.49
C LEU A 551 22.61 0.63 3.76
N TYR A 552 21.94 0.19 2.71
CA TYR A 552 20.95 -0.90 2.76
C TYR A 552 21.40 -2.03 1.84
N ILE A 553 21.41 -3.25 2.37
CA ILE A 553 21.82 -4.47 1.64
C ILE A 553 20.77 -5.54 1.87
N GLU A 554 20.17 -6.07 0.81
CA GLU A 554 19.11 -7.08 0.89
C GLU A 554 19.39 -8.24 -0.07
N SER A 555 19.16 -9.47 0.38
CA SER A 555 19.22 -10.68 -0.45
C SER A 555 20.48 -10.80 -1.32
N CYS A 556 21.64 -10.39 -0.79
CA CYS A 556 22.94 -10.51 -1.47
C CYS A 556 23.66 -11.75 -0.96
N HIS A 557 23.34 -12.93 -1.52
CA HIS A 557 23.69 -14.19 -0.87
C HIS A 557 25.18 -14.55 -0.94
N SER A 558 25.98 -14.05 -1.87
CA SER A 558 27.44 -14.32 -1.90
C SER A 558 28.29 -13.44 -0.99
N LEU A 559 27.72 -12.38 -0.44
CA LEU A 559 28.44 -11.45 0.43
C LEU A 559 28.83 -12.16 1.72
N ARG A 560 30.13 -12.16 2.06
CA ARG A 560 30.65 -12.85 3.27
C ARG A 560 30.88 -11.92 4.45
N TYR A 561 31.24 -10.67 4.16
CA TYR A 561 31.43 -9.57 5.11
C TYR A 561 31.18 -8.23 4.38
N ILE A 562 30.99 -7.14 5.13
CA ILE A 562 30.71 -5.81 4.56
C ILE A 562 32.01 -5.04 4.31
N ALA A 563 32.91 -5.03 5.29
CA ALA A 563 34.20 -4.36 5.21
C ALA A 563 35.30 -5.29 5.74
N GLY A 564 36.55 -5.07 5.31
CA GLY A 564 37.71 -5.60 6.02
C GLY A 564 37.80 -4.88 7.37
N VAL A 565 38.58 -3.80 7.44
CA VAL A 565 38.93 -3.15 8.70
C VAL A 565 37.76 -2.43 9.40
N GLN A 566 37.06 -1.52 8.71
CA GLN A 566 36.06 -0.64 9.32
C GLN A 566 34.92 -0.30 8.36
N LEU A 567 33.74 0.03 8.89
CA LEU A 567 32.65 0.59 8.11
C LEU A 567 32.96 2.04 7.67
N PRO A 568 32.27 2.59 6.66
CA PRO A 568 32.48 3.97 6.24
C PRO A 568 32.28 4.94 7.41
N PRO A 569 33.21 5.90 7.64
CA PRO A 569 33.24 6.70 8.87
C PRO A 569 32.00 7.60 9.04
N SER A 570 31.40 8.05 7.93
CA SER A 570 30.20 8.89 7.92
C SER A 570 28.87 8.13 8.07
N LEU A 571 28.91 6.78 8.07
CA LEU A 571 27.71 5.94 8.05
C LEU A 571 26.92 6.06 9.35
N LYS A 572 25.64 6.40 9.25
CA LYS A 572 24.70 6.53 10.38
C LYS A 572 23.72 5.37 10.47
N THR A 573 23.31 4.80 9.34
CA THR A 573 22.34 3.70 9.28
C THR A 573 22.87 2.57 8.40
N LEU A 574 22.90 1.37 8.97
CA LEU A 574 23.21 0.14 8.25
C LEU A 574 22.05 -0.84 8.44
N PHE A 575 21.50 -1.31 7.33
CA PHE A 575 20.46 -2.32 7.33
C PHE A 575 20.83 -3.47 6.39
N ILE A 576 20.76 -4.69 6.92
CA ILE A 576 21.11 -5.92 6.20
C ILE A 576 19.95 -6.90 6.35
N ASP A 577 19.40 -7.35 5.23
CA ASP A 577 18.28 -8.29 5.20
C ASP A 577 18.58 -9.48 4.30
N GLU A 578 18.09 -10.66 4.69
CA GLU A 578 18.14 -11.90 3.90
C GLU A 578 19.52 -12.28 3.30
N CYS A 579 20.63 -11.82 3.87
CA CYS A 579 21.96 -12.10 3.34
C CYS A 579 22.51 -13.44 3.85
N GLY A 580 22.51 -14.44 2.96
CA GLY A 580 22.69 -15.86 3.30
C GLY A 580 24.08 -16.26 3.82
N ASN A 581 25.16 -15.68 3.28
CA ASN A 581 26.54 -16.10 3.60
C ASN A 581 27.32 -15.11 4.47
N ILE A 582 26.71 -14.01 4.91
CA ILE A 582 27.39 -13.05 5.81
C ILE A 582 27.68 -13.75 7.14
N ARG A 583 28.96 -13.78 7.53
CA ARG A 583 29.42 -14.36 8.79
C ARG A 583 29.64 -13.30 9.89
N THR A 584 30.12 -12.13 9.48
CA THR A 584 30.42 -10.95 10.30
C THR A 584 30.33 -9.70 9.43
N LEU A 585 30.16 -8.51 10.01
CA LEU A 585 30.16 -7.25 9.26
C LEU A 585 31.59 -6.77 8.92
N THR A 586 32.54 -6.97 9.83
CA THR A 586 33.96 -6.58 9.65
C THR A 586 34.91 -7.73 10.00
N VAL A 587 36.13 -7.68 9.46
CA VAL A 587 37.23 -8.64 9.69
C VAL A 587 38.52 -7.84 9.92
N GLU A 588 39.22 -7.99 11.05
CA GLU A 588 40.49 -7.26 11.23
C GLU A 588 41.48 -7.67 10.13
N GLU A 589 42.21 -6.71 9.55
CA GLU A 589 43.39 -6.99 8.73
C GLU A 589 44.61 -6.51 9.50
N GLY A 590 45.62 -7.38 9.61
CA GLY A 590 46.82 -7.12 10.37
C GLY A 590 47.66 -6.00 9.78
N ILE A 591 48.10 -5.09 10.64
CA ILE A 591 49.35 -4.35 10.42
C ILE A 591 50.19 -4.40 11.69
N HIS A 592 51.38 -4.97 11.51
CA HIS A 592 52.44 -5.11 12.50
C HIS A 592 52.86 -3.80 13.18
N SER A 593 53.36 -4.01 14.41
CA SER A 593 54.40 -3.27 15.12
C SER A 593 54.00 -2.14 16.09
N SER A 594 54.02 -2.54 17.37
CA SER A 594 54.89 -1.91 18.37
C SER A 594 54.66 -0.44 18.68
N SER A 595 53.58 -0.12 19.39
CA SER A 595 53.67 0.75 20.57
C SER A 595 52.33 0.79 21.30
N SER A 596 52.41 0.53 22.60
CA SER A 596 51.39 0.79 23.60
C SER A 596 50.70 2.14 23.40
N SER A 597 49.45 2.12 22.90
CA SER A 597 48.31 2.99 23.28
C SER A 597 47.32 3.16 22.11
N SER A 598 46.04 2.92 22.39
CA SER A 598 44.92 3.71 21.85
C SER A 598 44.91 4.02 20.34
N ARG A 599 44.41 3.10 19.51
CA ARG A 599 43.72 3.44 18.24
C ARG A 599 42.48 2.54 18.13
N ARG A 600 41.56 2.63 19.10
CA ARG A 600 40.26 3.32 18.97
C ARG A 600 39.66 3.11 17.58
N TYR A 601 38.50 2.42 17.55
CA TYR A 601 37.47 2.65 16.53
C TYR A 601 37.51 4.12 16.12
N ASN A 602 38.07 4.44 14.96
CA ASN A 602 37.94 5.79 14.43
C ASN A 602 36.43 6.02 14.30
N SER A 603 35.97 7.07 14.98
CA SER A 603 34.59 7.30 15.40
C SER A 603 33.55 6.95 14.34
N SER A 604 33.08 5.71 14.33
CA SER A 604 31.91 5.34 13.53
C SER A 604 30.74 6.17 14.03
N LEU A 605 30.03 6.84 13.12
CA LEU A 605 28.83 7.61 13.44
C LEU A 605 27.56 6.74 13.39
N LEU A 606 27.70 5.41 13.40
CA LEU A 606 26.59 4.48 13.24
C LEU A 606 25.59 4.57 14.39
N GLU A 607 24.40 5.09 14.11
CA GLU A 607 23.32 5.27 15.08
C GLU A 607 22.30 4.13 15.04
N HIS A 608 22.09 3.53 13.87
CA HIS A 608 21.06 2.51 13.64
C HIS A 608 21.65 1.29 12.92
N LEU A 609 21.54 0.12 13.56
CA LEU A 609 21.94 -1.16 12.99
C LEU A 609 20.75 -2.12 13.00
N GLY A 610 20.35 -2.57 11.82
CA GLY A 610 19.34 -3.60 11.64
C GLY A 610 19.89 -4.79 10.85
N ILE A 611 19.76 -5.99 11.40
CA ILE A 611 20.14 -7.23 10.72
C ILE A 611 18.97 -8.19 10.80
N ARG A 612 18.50 -8.69 9.66
CA ARG A 612 17.36 -9.59 9.60
C ARG A 612 17.67 -10.78 8.69
N TYR A 613 17.17 -11.95 9.07
CA TYR A 613 17.20 -13.18 8.29
C TYR A 613 18.58 -13.52 7.69
N CYS A 614 19.65 -13.30 8.46
CA CYS A 614 21.03 -13.65 8.07
C CYS A 614 21.45 -14.95 8.78
N PRO A 615 21.23 -16.15 8.19
CA PRO A 615 21.39 -17.43 8.88
C PRO A 615 22.84 -17.86 9.08
N SER A 616 23.81 -17.27 8.36
CA SER A 616 25.24 -17.58 8.53
C SER A 616 25.97 -16.68 9.51
N LEU A 617 25.31 -15.64 10.03
CA LEU A 617 25.91 -14.67 10.93
C LEU A 617 26.23 -15.34 12.27
N THR A 618 27.50 -15.37 12.67
CA THR A 618 27.93 -15.95 13.96
C THR A 618 28.24 -14.88 15.00
N CYS A 619 28.71 -13.71 14.57
CA CYS A 619 28.91 -12.52 15.38
C CYS A 619 28.66 -11.26 14.53
N ILE A 620 28.35 -10.12 15.16
CA ILE A 620 28.09 -8.87 14.42
C ILE A 620 29.41 -8.24 13.97
N PHE A 621 30.37 -8.07 14.87
CA PHE A 621 31.73 -7.60 14.58
C PHE A 621 32.73 -8.65 15.07
N SER A 622 33.82 -8.84 14.32
CA SER A 622 34.88 -9.83 14.61
C SER A 622 36.21 -9.13 14.89
N LYS A 623 37.02 -9.71 15.80
CA LYS A 623 38.43 -9.30 16.05
C LYS A 623 39.47 -10.10 15.25
N ASN A 624 39.06 -11.13 14.50
CA ASN A 624 40.00 -12.02 13.81
C ASN A 624 40.39 -11.54 12.41
N GLU A 625 41.59 -11.94 11.95
CA GLU A 625 42.09 -11.84 10.56
C GLU A 625 41.76 -13.09 9.71
N LEU A 626 41.61 -12.95 8.38
CA LEU A 626 41.27 -14.05 7.42
C LEU A 626 42.48 -14.48 6.54
N PRO A 627 42.48 -15.69 5.89
CA PRO A 627 41.44 -16.74 5.86
C PRO A 627 41.88 -18.21 6.08
N ALA A 628 40.94 -19.06 6.56
CA ALA A 628 40.39 -20.27 5.89
C ALA A 628 39.94 -21.41 6.84
N THR A 629 40.41 -21.49 8.08
CA THR A 629 40.19 -22.67 8.95
C THR A 629 39.57 -22.39 10.32
N LEU A 630 39.27 -21.13 10.67
CA LEU A 630 38.69 -20.82 11.97
C LEU A 630 37.20 -21.20 12.01
N GLU A 631 36.89 -22.27 12.72
CA GLU A 631 35.53 -22.67 13.09
C GLU A 631 34.90 -21.70 14.12
N SER A 632 35.70 -20.83 14.77
CA SER A 632 35.26 -19.83 15.76
C SER A 632 35.75 -18.41 15.44
N LEU A 633 34.84 -17.43 15.45
CA LEU A 633 35.14 -15.99 15.37
C LEU A 633 35.16 -15.38 16.78
N GLU A 634 36.16 -14.54 17.08
CA GLU A 634 36.18 -13.76 18.32
C GLU A 634 35.27 -12.53 18.20
N VAL A 635 34.38 -12.37 19.16
CA VAL A 635 33.35 -11.31 19.16
C VAL A 635 33.99 -9.95 19.46
N GLY A 636 33.72 -8.96 18.61
CA GLY A 636 34.10 -7.56 18.79
C GLY A 636 33.04 -6.72 19.53
N ASN A 637 33.33 -5.43 19.74
CA ASN A 637 32.40 -4.49 20.37
C ASN A 637 31.58 -3.72 19.33
N LEU A 638 30.40 -3.23 19.75
CA LEU A 638 29.53 -2.39 18.93
C LEU A 638 30.02 -0.93 18.91
N PRO A 639 29.73 -0.15 17.85
CA PRO A 639 30.05 1.28 17.81
C PRO A 639 29.44 2.08 18.97
N PRO A 640 30.19 2.98 19.65
CA PRO A 640 29.71 3.70 20.84
C PRO A 640 28.59 4.72 20.55
N SER A 641 28.45 5.15 19.29
CA SER A 641 27.41 6.05 18.79
C SER A 641 26.05 5.38 18.57
N LEU A 642 25.98 4.04 18.67
CA LEU A 642 24.79 3.27 18.34
C LEU A 642 23.62 3.61 19.27
N LYS A 643 22.47 3.96 18.69
CA LYS A 643 21.22 4.30 19.39
C LYS A 643 20.19 3.17 19.30
N SER A 644 20.20 2.38 18.23
CA SER A 644 19.25 1.29 18.01
C SER A 644 19.93 0.07 17.41
N LEU A 645 19.72 -1.08 18.05
CA LEU A 645 20.14 -2.39 17.57
C LEU A 645 18.91 -3.29 17.39
N CYS A 646 18.72 -3.78 16.17
CA CYS A 646 17.64 -4.73 15.84
C CYS A 646 18.23 -5.95 15.14
N VAL A 647 18.08 -7.14 15.72
CA VAL A 647 18.51 -8.42 15.16
C VAL A 647 17.32 -9.37 15.12
N TYR A 648 17.00 -9.92 13.95
CA TYR A 648 15.83 -10.79 13.77
C TYR A 648 16.19 -12.02 12.93
N GLY A 649 15.91 -13.23 13.38
CA GLY A 649 16.03 -14.44 12.56
C GLY A 649 17.47 -14.81 12.18
N CYS A 650 18.47 -14.42 12.98
CA CYS A 650 19.86 -14.80 12.78
C CYS A 650 20.18 -16.09 13.55
N SER A 651 19.88 -17.24 12.95
CA SER A 651 19.86 -18.54 13.66
C SER A 651 21.23 -19.03 14.16
N LYS A 652 22.35 -18.63 13.53
CA LYS A 652 23.71 -19.01 13.97
C LYS A 652 24.39 -18.00 14.89
N LEU A 653 23.74 -16.89 15.23
CA LEU A 653 24.37 -15.83 16.00
C LEU A 653 24.62 -16.30 17.44
N GLU A 654 25.89 -16.31 17.88
CA GLU A 654 26.26 -16.82 19.22
C GLU A 654 26.36 -15.70 20.26
N SER A 655 26.73 -14.48 19.83
CA SER A 655 26.79 -13.27 20.64
C SER A 655 26.64 -12.00 19.78
N ILE A 656 26.10 -10.93 20.38
CA ILE A 656 25.93 -9.62 19.73
C ILE A 656 27.14 -8.68 19.93
N ALA A 657 27.89 -8.85 21.03
CA ALA A 657 29.06 -8.04 21.40
C ALA A 657 29.87 -8.73 22.50
N GLU A 658 31.13 -8.34 22.70
CA GLU A 658 31.92 -8.76 23.87
C GLU A 658 31.48 -8.02 25.14
N ARG A 659 31.42 -6.68 25.08
CA ARG A 659 30.94 -5.81 26.15
C ARG A 659 30.12 -4.65 25.58
N LEU A 660 29.27 -4.06 26.41
CA LEU A 660 28.43 -2.90 26.06
C LEU A 660 28.76 -1.64 26.90
N ASP A 661 29.86 -1.65 27.65
CA ASP A 661 30.23 -0.56 28.58
C ASP A 661 30.34 0.81 27.88
N ASP A 662 30.82 0.83 26.64
CA ASP A 662 31.03 2.05 25.85
C ASP A 662 29.79 2.50 25.06
N ASN A 663 28.73 1.69 24.98
CA ASN A 663 27.54 1.94 24.13
C ASN A 663 26.48 2.80 24.83
N THR A 664 26.89 3.81 25.59
CA THR A 664 26.00 4.65 26.42
C THR A 664 24.89 5.39 25.66
N SER A 665 25.00 5.48 24.33
CA SER A 665 24.01 6.08 23.44
C SER A 665 22.81 5.17 23.11
N LEU A 666 22.89 3.87 23.41
CA LEU A 666 21.86 2.88 23.08
C LEU A 666 20.53 3.17 23.78
N LYS A 667 19.46 3.19 22.98
CA LYS A 667 18.06 3.41 23.40
C LYS A 667 17.19 2.18 23.20
N ILE A 668 17.45 1.39 22.16
CA ILE A 668 16.61 0.26 21.77
C ILE A 668 17.49 -0.95 21.46
N ILE A 669 17.18 -2.08 22.09
CA ILE A 669 17.73 -3.40 21.76
C ILE A 669 16.58 -4.34 21.47
N ARG A 670 16.51 -4.86 20.25
CA ARG A 670 15.53 -5.88 19.84
C ARG A 670 16.27 -7.08 19.26
N ILE A 671 16.06 -8.24 19.86
CA ILE A 671 16.64 -9.51 19.45
C ILE A 671 15.49 -10.51 19.36
N ASP A 672 15.36 -11.14 18.20
CA ASP A 672 14.22 -12.01 17.92
C ASP A 672 14.69 -13.21 17.09
N PHE A 673 14.16 -14.41 17.37
CA PHE A 673 14.48 -15.65 16.63
C PHE A 673 15.99 -15.92 16.44
N CYS A 674 16.81 -15.63 17.45
CA CYS A 674 18.26 -15.90 17.44
C CYS A 674 18.57 -17.16 18.25
N GLU A 675 18.37 -18.33 17.64
CA GLU A 675 18.38 -19.60 18.38
C GLU A 675 19.71 -19.97 19.03
N LYS A 676 20.86 -19.66 18.43
CA LYS A 676 22.19 -19.97 18.98
C LYS A 676 22.73 -18.95 19.99
N LEU A 677 22.02 -17.87 20.26
CA LEU A 677 22.47 -16.83 21.18
C LEU A 677 22.54 -17.41 22.60
N LYS A 678 23.75 -17.53 23.18
CA LYS A 678 23.93 -18.18 24.49
C LYS A 678 23.91 -17.22 25.67
N ILE A 679 24.55 -16.05 25.51
CA ILE A 679 24.79 -15.08 26.58
C ILE A 679 24.61 -13.67 26.01
N LEU A 680 24.06 -12.75 26.81
CA LEU A 680 24.06 -11.32 26.50
C LEU A 680 25.35 -10.66 26.99
N PRO A 681 25.89 -9.64 26.30
CA PRO A 681 27.16 -9.03 26.68
C PRO A 681 27.10 -8.39 28.07
N SER A 682 28.23 -8.34 28.76
CA SER A 682 28.36 -7.58 30.00
C SER A 682 28.25 -6.07 29.76
N GLY A 683 27.98 -5.31 30.82
CA GLY A 683 27.83 -3.84 30.71
C GLY A 683 26.42 -3.35 30.35
N LEU A 684 25.41 -4.23 30.22
CA LEU A 684 24.00 -3.83 29.99
C LEU A 684 23.48 -2.81 31.02
N HIS A 685 23.90 -2.94 32.27
CA HIS A 685 23.55 -2.02 33.37
C HIS A 685 24.12 -0.60 33.20
N ASN A 686 25.17 -0.41 32.39
CA ASN A 686 25.78 0.89 32.13
C ASN A 686 25.02 1.72 31.07
N LEU A 687 24.01 1.14 30.41
CA LEU A 687 23.23 1.78 29.33
C LEU A 687 22.17 2.74 29.87
N ARG A 688 22.59 3.92 30.33
CA ARG A 688 21.73 4.92 30.99
C ARG A 688 20.64 5.54 30.11
N GLN A 689 20.74 5.42 28.78
CA GLN A 689 19.75 5.94 27.83
C GLN A 689 18.78 4.86 27.31
N LEU A 690 18.93 3.61 27.75
CA LEU A 690 18.13 2.50 27.24
C LEU A 690 16.66 2.64 27.64
N LEU A 691 15.77 2.59 26.66
CA LEU A 691 14.32 2.75 26.79
C LEU A 691 13.58 1.43 26.63
N GLU A 692 14.09 0.55 25.75
CA GLU A 692 13.44 -0.69 25.36
C GLU A 692 14.43 -1.84 25.21
N ILE A 693 14.10 -2.99 25.81
CA ILE A 693 14.72 -4.29 25.55
C ILE A 693 13.62 -5.27 25.14
N LYS A 694 13.77 -5.90 23.98
CA LYS A 694 12.92 -6.99 23.50
C LYS A 694 13.79 -8.19 23.15
N ILE A 695 13.53 -9.34 23.76
CA ILE A 695 14.21 -10.62 23.52
C ILE A 695 13.18 -11.72 23.37
N TRP A 696 12.93 -12.16 22.14
CA TRP A 696 11.91 -13.16 21.83
C TRP A 696 12.53 -14.37 21.12
N TRP A 697 12.04 -15.56 21.45
CA TRP A 697 12.40 -16.83 20.79
C TRP A 697 13.93 -17.06 20.68
N CYS A 698 14.68 -16.70 21.72
CA CYS A 698 16.12 -16.97 21.84
C CYS A 698 16.35 -18.25 22.67
N GLY A 699 16.10 -19.41 22.06
CA GLY A 699 16.01 -20.69 22.77
C GLY A 699 17.27 -21.13 23.54
N ASN A 700 18.48 -20.78 23.10
CA ASN A 700 19.72 -21.16 23.80
C ASN A 700 20.25 -20.12 24.79
N LEU A 701 19.54 -19.01 25.02
CA LEU A 701 19.97 -18.00 25.98
C LEU A 701 19.90 -18.57 27.40
N VAL A 702 21.05 -18.65 28.08
CA VAL A 702 21.17 -19.33 29.40
C VAL A 702 21.04 -18.33 30.55
N THR A 703 21.71 -17.18 30.49
CA THR A 703 21.71 -16.19 31.59
C THR A 703 21.79 -14.75 31.09
N PHE A 704 21.29 -13.83 31.92
CA PHE A 704 21.58 -12.40 31.83
C PHE A 704 22.90 -12.09 32.56
N PRO A 705 23.62 -11.00 32.18
CA PRO A 705 24.87 -10.64 32.84
C PRO A 705 24.67 -10.24 34.31
N GLU A 706 25.68 -10.51 35.14
CA GLU A 706 25.61 -10.33 36.62
C GLU A 706 25.20 -8.93 37.07
N GLY A 707 25.58 -7.89 36.32
CA GLY A 707 25.23 -6.50 36.65
C GLY A 707 23.75 -6.12 36.44
N GLY A 708 22.93 -7.02 35.87
CA GLY A 708 21.49 -6.79 35.67
C GLY A 708 21.14 -5.82 34.55
N LEU A 709 19.93 -5.24 34.63
CA LEU A 709 19.35 -4.31 33.65
C LEU A 709 19.49 -2.84 34.08
N PRO A 710 19.51 -1.87 33.15
CA PRO A 710 19.63 -0.45 33.49
C PRO A 710 18.34 0.08 34.14
N CYS A 711 18.46 0.61 35.35
CA CYS A 711 17.30 1.05 36.15
C CYS A 711 16.81 2.49 35.88
N ALA A 712 17.60 3.31 35.16
CA ALA A 712 17.33 4.75 35.07
C ALA A 712 16.19 5.14 34.13
N LYS A 713 16.18 4.61 32.89
CA LYS A 713 15.25 5.06 31.82
C LYS A 713 14.51 3.93 31.10
N LEU A 714 14.72 2.68 31.48
CA LEU A 714 14.09 1.54 30.83
C LEU A 714 12.57 1.59 31.05
N THR A 715 11.80 1.73 29.97
CA THR A 715 10.33 1.88 30.00
C THR A 715 9.59 0.62 29.55
N ARG A 716 10.21 -0.18 28.68
CA ARG A 716 9.62 -1.39 28.10
C ARG A 716 10.62 -2.55 28.18
N LEU A 717 10.18 -3.67 28.73
CA LEU A 717 10.94 -4.92 28.79
C LEU A 717 10.06 -6.06 28.31
N GLU A 718 10.52 -6.78 27.30
CA GLU A 718 9.82 -7.93 26.76
C GLU A 718 10.77 -9.14 26.67
N ILE A 719 10.44 -10.23 27.36
CA ILE A 719 11.19 -11.49 27.33
C ILE A 719 10.20 -12.61 27.06
N TYR A 720 10.34 -13.31 25.93
CA TYR A 720 9.37 -14.34 25.55
C TYR A 720 10.06 -15.59 25.00
N ASP A 721 9.70 -16.74 25.53
CA ASP A 721 10.08 -18.08 25.05
C ASP A 721 11.60 -18.30 24.90
N CYS A 722 12.36 -17.94 25.94
CA CYS A 722 13.80 -18.21 26.06
C CYS A 722 14.03 -19.50 26.87
N LYS A 723 13.84 -20.65 26.21
CA LYS A 723 13.65 -21.98 26.84
C LYS A 723 14.76 -22.46 27.79
N ARG A 724 16.02 -22.09 27.53
CA ARG A 724 17.18 -22.50 28.34
C ARG A 724 17.57 -21.48 29.41
N LEU A 725 16.80 -20.41 29.60
CA LEU A 725 17.12 -19.39 30.57
C LEU A 725 17.03 -19.96 31.98
N GLU A 726 18.13 -19.91 32.74
CA GLU A 726 18.22 -20.47 34.10
C GLU A 726 17.56 -19.55 35.13
N ALA A 727 17.74 -18.23 34.98
CA ALA A 727 17.15 -17.22 35.85
C ALA A 727 16.77 -15.95 35.06
N LEU A 728 15.74 -15.24 35.53
CA LEU A 728 15.38 -13.91 35.04
C LEU A 728 16.45 -12.87 35.44
N PRO A 729 16.46 -11.67 34.83
CA PRO A 729 17.42 -10.64 35.20
C PRO A 729 17.34 -10.29 36.69
N LYS A 730 18.48 -10.25 37.38
CA LYS A 730 18.51 -9.88 38.80
C LYS A 730 18.00 -8.47 39.04
N GLY A 731 17.25 -8.27 40.12
CA GLY A 731 16.83 -6.95 40.55
C GLY A 731 15.74 -6.32 39.67
N LEU A 732 14.90 -7.12 39.00
CA LEU A 732 13.75 -6.63 38.23
C LEU A 732 12.91 -5.64 39.04
N HIS A 733 12.66 -5.93 40.31
CA HIS A 733 11.92 -5.07 41.24
C HIS A 733 12.49 -3.65 41.38
N ASN A 734 13.77 -3.41 41.08
CA ASN A 734 14.43 -2.10 41.16
C ASN A 734 14.21 -1.21 39.93
N LEU A 735 13.54 -1.70 38.88
CA LEU A 735 13.29 -0.95 37.65
C LEU A 735 12.12 0.04 37.78
N LYS A 736 12.34 1.14 38.53
CA LYS A 736 11.31 2.16 38.83
C LYS A 736 10.75 2.90 37.60
N SER A 737 11.50 2.96 36.52
CA SER A 737 11.07 3.62 35.28
C SER A 737 10.25 2.72 34.35
N LEU A 738 10.15 1.41 34.66
CA LEU A 738 9.50 0.44 33.79
C LEU A 738 7.98 0.63 33.80
N GLN A 739 7.41 0.82 32.62
CA GLN A 739 5.97 1.02 32.44
C GLN A 739 5.30 -0.20 31.82
N GLU A 740 6.01 -0.93 30.97
CA GLU A 740 5.49 -2.08 30.23
C GLU A 740 6.40 -3.30 30.42
N LEU A 741 5.82 -4.38 30.91
CA LEU A 741 6.49 -5.66 31.09
C LEU A 741 5.70 -6.77 30.42
N ARG A 742 6.33 -7.47 29.46
CA ARG A 742 5.78 -8.66 28.83
C ARG A 742 6.73 -9.83 29.04
N ILE A 743 6.28 -10.86 29.76
CA ILE A 743 7.06 -12.04 30.10
C ILE A 743 6.26 -13.30 29.78
N GLY A 744 6.88 -14.30 29.14
CA GLY A 744 6.10 -15.47 28.74
C GLY A 744 6.86 -16.59 28.06
N GLY A 745 6.13 -17.65 27.68
CA GLY A 745 6.66 -18.87 27.10
C GLY A 745 7.42 -19.71 28.13
N GLU A 746 8.37 -20.52 27.69
CA GLU A 746 9.18 -21.35 28.58
C GLU A 746 10.30 -20.52 29.27
N LEU A 747 9.97 -19.80 30.35
CA LEU A 747 10.91 -19.05 31.21
C LEU A 747 10.97 -19.64 32.64
N PRO A 748 12.08 -19.45 33.38
CA PRO A 748 12.24 -19.91 34.76
C PRO A 748 11.33 -19.15 35.74
N SER A 749 11.16 -19.68 36.97
CA SER A 749 10.45 -19.02 38.05
C SER A 749 11.23 -17.81 38.60
N LEU A 750 10.56 -16.91 39.31
CA LEU A 750 11.19 -15.81 40.05
C LEU A 750 12.01 -16.37 41.25
N GLU A 751 13.24 -15.87 41.48
CA GLU A 751 14.11 -16.23 42.62
C GLU A 751 13.57 -15.66 43.96
N GLU A 752 13.94 -16.25 45.11
CA GLU A 752 13.33 -15.96 46.44
C GLU A 752 13.28 -14.46 46.81
N ASP A 753 14.33 -13.70 46.51
CA ASP A 753 14.45 -12.27 46.81
C ASP A 753 13.98 -11.34 45.66
N ASP A 754 13.61 -11.89 44.49
CA ASP A 754 13.27 -11.12 43.30
C ASP A 754 11.75 -11.07 43.04
N GLY A 755 11.21 -9.86 42.94
CA GLY A 755 9.81 -9.58 42.55
C GLY A 755 9.69 -8.80 41.24
N LEU A 756 8.46 -8.64 40.75
CA LEU A 756 8.18 -7.76 39.61
C LEU A 756 8.09 -6.28 40.05
N PRO A 757 8.38 -5.30 39.17
CA PRO A 757 8.27 -3.87 39.47
C PRO A 757 6.81 -3.46 39.75
N THR A 758 6.56 -2.67 40.80
CA THR A 758 5.20 -2.29 41.21
C THR A 758 4.62 -1.08 40.47
N ASP A 759 5.46 -0.25 39.83
CA ASP A 759 5.05 0.99 39.14
C ASP A 759 4.61 0.79 37.67
N LEU A 760 4.37 -0.48 37.28
CA LEU A 760 3.95 -0.85 35.92
C LEU A 760 2.59 -0.26 35.54
N ARG A 761 2.45 0.10 34.26
CA ARG A 761 1.17 0.47 33.62
C ARG A 761 0.56 -0.70 32.84
N SER A 762 1.41 -1.55 32.26
CA SER A 762 1.02 -2.74 31.51
C SER A 762 1.84 -3.95 31.96
N LEU A 763 1.17 -5.05 32.30
CA LEU A 763 1.77 -6.32 32.65
C LEU A 763 1.12 -7.43 31.82
N GLU A 764 1.91 -8.14 31.05
CA GLU A 764 1.48 -9.30 30.26
C GLU A 764 2.29 -10.54 30.68
N ILE A 765 1.60 -11.57 31.15
CA ILE A 765 2.18 -12.88 31.48
C ILE A 765 1.53 -13.92 30.57
N ILE A 766 2.29 -14.50 29.64
CA ILE A 766 1.72 -15.28 28.54
C ILE A 766 2.38 -16.67 28.50
N PHE A 767 1.60 -17.75 28.58
CA PHE A 767 2.03 -19.15 28.55
C PHE A 767 3.19 -19.47 29.52
N ASN A 768 3.20 -18.89 30.72
CA ASN A 768 4.24 -19.15 31.72
C ASN A 768 3.67 -19.55 33.09
N THR A 769 3.61 -20.86 33.32
CA THR A 769 3.08 -21.43 34.58
C THR A 769 4.02 -21.28 35.78
N LYS A 770 5.34 -21.18 35.56
CA LYS A 770 6.34 -21.11 36.64
C LYS A 770 6.36 -19.74 37.33
N ILE A 771 6.40 -18.67 36.54
CA ILE A 771 6.33 -17.27 37.03
C ILE A 771 4.98 -17.04 37.69
N TRP A 772 3.91 -17.52 37.05
CA TRP A 772 2.58 -17.49 37.62
C TRP A 772 2.51 -18.14 39.01
N LYS A 773 2.90 -19.42 39.14
CA LYS A 773 2.90 -20.12 40.44
C LYS A 773 3.74 -19.42 41.49
N SER A 774 4.95 -18.97 41.13
CA SER A 774 5.83 -18.24 42.05
C SER A 774 5.21 -16.93 42.55
N MET A 775 4.49 -16.20 41.70
CA MET A 775 3.76 -15.00 42.12
C MET A 775 2.63 -15.31 43.11
N ILE A 776 1.91 -16.42 42.91
CA ILE A 776 0.78 -16.78 43.78
C ILE A 776 1.24 -17.37 45.11
N GLU A 777 2.10 -18.39 45.08
CA GLU A 777 2.56 -19.11 46.29
C GLU A 777 3.20 -18.17 47.32
N ARG A 778 3.77 -17.05 46.86
CA ARG A 778 4.43 -16.05 47.70
C ARG A 778 3.50 -14.94 48.21
N GLY A 779 2.19 -15.03 47.96
CA GLY A 779 1.22 -14.00 48.36
C GLY A 779 1.46 -12.64 47.69
N GLN A 780 2.23 -12.59 46.59
CA GLN A 780 2.55 -11.36 45.86
C GLN A 780 1.42 -11.02 44.88
N GLY A 781 0.21 -10.78 45.43
CA GLY A 781 -0.96 -10.50 44.62
C GLY A 781 -0.86 -9.20 43.81
N PHE A 782 -1.71 -9.07 42.79
CA PHE A 782 -1.70 -7.94 41.87
C PHE A 782 -2.00 -6.58 42.54
N HIS A 783 -2.59 -6.56 43.72
CA HIS A 783 -2.85 -5.34 44.51
C HIS A 783 -1.60 -4.44 44.72
N ARG A 784 -0.40 -5.02 44.67
CA ARG A 784 0.86 -4.27 44.79
C ARG A 784 1.14 -3.35 43.59
N PHE A 785 0.55 -3.63 42.42
CA PHE A 785 0.71 -2.81 41.22
C PHE A 785 -0.29 -1.65 41.19
N SER A 786 -0.08 -0.66 42.06
CA SER A 786 -1.02 0.46 42.26
C SER A 786 -1.25 1.34 41.02
N SER A 787 -0.34 1.30 40.03
CA SER A 787 -0.41 2.07 38.78
C SER A 787 -0.86 1.25 37.57
N LEU A 788 -1.17 -0.05 37.75
CA LEU A 788 -1.45 -0.98 36.66
C LEU A 788 -2.78 -0.67 35.99
N ARG A 789 -2.75 -0.45 34.68
CA ARG A 789 -3.93 -0.13 33.86
C ARG A 789 -4.34 -1.28 32.96
N HIS A 790 -3.37 -2.07 32.50
CA HIS A 790 -3.57 -3.21 31.63
C HIS A 790 -2.92 -4.46 32.25
N LEU A 791 -3.69 -5.54 32.33
CA LEU A 791 -3.24 -6.85 32.78
C LEU A 791 -3.66 -7.90 31.75
N SER A 792 -2.71 -8.65 31.18
CA SER A 792 -2.98 -9.82 30.36
C SER A 792 -2.36 -11.07 30.99
N ILE A 793 -3.14 -12.14 31.12
CA ILE A 793 -2.69 -13.43 31.65
C ILE A 793 -3.22 -14.53 30.75
N GLU A 794 -2.34 -15.30 30.13
CA GLU A 794 -2.70 -16.35 29.17
C GLU A 794 -2.00 -17.65 29.50
N GLY A 795 -2.68 -18.80 29.52
CA GLY A 795 -2.04 -20.13 29.60
C GLY A 795 -1.16 -20.36 30.83
N CYS A 796 -1.50 -19.75 31.97
CA CYS A 796 -0.64 -19.68 33.15
C CYS A 796 -0.94 -20.72 34.23
N ASP A 797 -2.09 -21.39 34.21
CA ASP A 797 -2.40 -22.47 35.16
C ASP A 797 -3.51 -23.38 34.63
N ASP A 798 -3.14 -24.59 34.24
CA ASP A 798 -4.11 -25.57 33.76
C ASP A 798 -5.08 -26.00 34.84
N ASP A 799 -4.74 -25.91 36.12
CA ASP A 799 -5.53 -26.42 37.25
C ASP A 799 -6.49 -25.39 37.86
N MET A 800 -6.40 -24.13 37.44
CA MET A 800 -7.15 -23.04 38.05
C MET A 800 -8.63 -23.11 37.70
N VAL A 801 -9.48 -23.21 38.73
CA VAL A 801 -10.95 -23.32 38.59
C VAL A 801 -11.65 -21.98 38.72
N SER A 802 -11.03 -20.99 39.38
CA SER A 802 -11.59 -19.64 39.57
C SER A 802 -10.53 -18.55 39.39
N PHE A 803 -10.92 -17.40 38.82
CA PHE A 803 -10.03 -16.24 38.67
C PHE A 803 -10.66 -14.93 39.15
N PRO A 804 -9.95 -14.13 39.97
CA PRO A 804 -8.76 -14.52 40.74
C PRO A 804 -9.06 -15.63 41.76
N PRO A 805 -8.07 -16.40 42.22
CA PRO A 805 -8.26 -17.41 43.27
C PRO A 805 -8.90 -16.82 44.55
N GLU A 806 -9.94 -17.50 45.05
CA GLU A 806 -10.61 -17.17 46.32
C GLU A 806 -9.91 -17.84 47.51
N ALA A 807 -10.04 -17.28 48.71
CA ALA A 807 -9.36 -17.78 49.92
C ALA A 807 -9.74 -19.23 50.30
N GLU A 808 -10.88 -19.73 49.81
CA GLU A 808 -11.36 -21.10 50.02
C GLU A 808 -10.77 -22.12 49.02
N ASP A 809 -10.00 -21.66 48.02
CA ASP A 809 -9.26 -22.55 47.14
C ASP A 809 -8.12 -23.22 47.92
N LYS A 810 -8.38 -24.47 48.34
CA LYS A 810 -7.52 -25.29 49.19
C LYS A 810 -6.08 -25.44 48.68
N ARG A 811 -5.78 -25.04 47.43
CA ARG A 811 -4.46 -25.13 46.80
C ARG A 811 -3.55 -23.93 47.03
N LEU A 812 -4.08 -22.70 47.19
CA LEU A 812 -3.28 -21.46 47.10
C LEU A 812 -3.21 -20.66 48.40
N GLY A 813 -4.01 -21.00 49.43
CA GLY A 813 -3.90 -20.48 50.80
C GLY A 813 -4.08 -18.97 51.00
N THR A 814 -4.16 -18.18 49.93
CA THR A 814 -4.27 -16.71 49.96
C THR A 814 -5.12 -16.20 48.79
N ALA A 815 -5.95 -15.19 49.05
CA ALA A 815 -6.70 -14.51 47.99
C ALA A 815 -5.76 -13.65 47.12
N LEU A 816 -6.03 -13.55 45.82
CA LEU A 816 -5.31 -12.70 44.87
C LEU A 816 -6.12 -11.45 44.52
N PRO A 817 -6.05 -10.38 45.32
CA PRO A 817 -6.75 -9.13 45.01
C PRO A 817 -6.13 -8.46 43.78
N LEU A 818 -7.01 -7.97 42.91
CA LEU A 818 -6.69 -7.18 41.72
C LEU A 818 -6.59 -5.68 42.06
N PRO A 819 -5.72 -4.90 41.41
CA PRO A 819 -5.56 -3.49 41.71
C PRO A 819 -6.72 -2.66 41.13
N ALA A 820 -7.24 -1.73 41.95
CA ALA A 820 -8.36 -0.87 41.58
C ALA A 820 -8.08 0.10 40.42
N SER A 821 -6.81 0.27 40.04
CA SER A 821 -6.36 1.09 38.90
C SER A 821 -6.61 0.45 37.53
N LEU A 822 -6.98 -0.84 37.48
CA LEU A 822 -7.14 -1.57 36.22
C LEU A 822 -8.25 -1.00 35.35
N THR A 823 -7.93 -0.80 34.08
CA THR A 823 -8.84 -0.32 33.04
C THR A 823 -9.13 -1.37 31.98
N SER A 824 -8.19 -2.31 31.77
CA SER A 824 -8.27 -3.40 30.81
C SER A 824 -7.72 -4.68 31.43
N MET A 825 -8.43 -5.79 31.26
CA MET A 825 -8.03 -7.12 31.74
C MET A 825 -8.27 -8.19 30.68
N TRP A 826 -7.24 -8.94 30.31
CA TRP A 826 -7.30 -10.04 29.34
C TRP A 826 -6.91 -11.35 30.03
N ILE A 827 -7.74 -12.37 29.87
CA ILE A 827 -7.56 -13.70 30.47
C ILE A 827 -7.75 -14.73 29.36
N GLY A 828 -6.73 -15.55 29.12
CA GLY A 828 -6.65 -16.45 27.96
C GLY A 828 -6.22 -17.87 28.28
N ASP A 829 -6.63 -18.83 27.46
CA ASP A 829 -6.03 -20.18 27.42
C ASP A 829 -6.05 -20.92 28.77
N PHE A 830 -7.16 -20.84 29.52
CA PHE A 830 -7.33 -21.57 30.79
C PHE A 830 -8.27 -22.78 30.64
N PRO A 831 -7.74 -24.02 30.54
CA PRO A 831 -8.55 -25.20 30.22
C PRO A 831 -9.53 -25.61 31.33
N ASN A 832 -9.22 -25.36 32.61
CA ASN A 832 -10.07 -25.74 33.74
C ASN A 832 -10.82 -24.60 34.43
N LEU A 833 -10.68 -23.36 33.96
CA LEU A 833 -11.34 -22.21 34.57
C LEU A 833 -12.86 -22.35 34.47
N GLU A 834 -13.56 -22.48 35.60
CA GLU A 834 -15.01 -22.66 35.65
C GLU A 834 -15.77 -21.38 36.02
N ARG A 835 -15.16 -20.47 36.78
CA ARG A 835 -15.82 -19.25 37.28
C ARG A 835 -14.92 -18.03 37.38
N LEU A 836 -15.51 -16.84 37.26
CA LEU A 836 -14.89 -15.58 37.66
C LEU A 836 -15.32 -15.22 39.08
N SER A 837 -14.37 -14.78 39.91
CA SER A 837 -14.56 -14.56 41.34
C SER A 837 -15.16 -13.19 41.66
N SER A 838 -15.78 -13.07 42.83
CA SER A 838 -16.51 -11.86 43.25
C SER A 838 -15.65 -10.59 43.36
N SER A 839 -14.33 -10.73 43.53
CA SER A 839 -13.39 -9.61 43.61
C SER A 839 -13.30 -8.76 42.33
N ILE A 840 -13.67 -9.31 41.17
CA ILE A 840 -13.68 -8.55 39.92
C ILE A 840 -14.73 -7.45 39.96
N VAL A 841 -15.87 -7.67 40.65
CA VAL A 841 -17.02 -6.76 40.70
C VAL A 841 -16.66 -5.40 41.32
N ASP A 842 -15.70 -5.40 42.24
CA ASP A 842 -15.27 -4.21 42.97
C ASP A 842 -14.36 -3.27 42.14
N LEU A 843 -13.99 -3.65 40.90
CA LEU A 843 -13.12 -2.86 40.03
C LEU A 843 -13.87 -1.73 39.30
N GLN A 844 -14.00 -0.58 39.98
CA GLN A 844 -14.73 0.59 39.48
C GLN A 844 -14.14 1.28 38.23
N ASN A 845 -12.89 0.98 37.86
CA ASN A 845 -12.22 1.57 36.69
C ASN A 845 -12.14 0.61 35.49
N LEU A 846 -12.58 -0.65 35.64
CA LEU A 846 -12.43 -1.65 34.59
C LEU A 846 -13.40 -1.35 33.45
N THR A 847 -12.86 -0.96 32.30
CA THR A 847 -13.63 -0.61 31.09
C THR A 847 -13.63 -1.72 30.05
N GLU A 848 -12.61 -2.58 30.05
CA GLU A 848 -12.45 -3.66 29.08
C GLU A 848 -12.10 -4.99 29.78
N LEU A 849 -12.86 -6.04 29.48
CA LEU A 849 -12.60 -7.42 29.90
C LEU A 849 -12.59 -8.32 28.67
N ARG A 850 -11.50 -9.06 28.47
CA ARG A 850 -11.38 -10.07 27.41
C ARG A 850 -11.12 -11.43 28.02
N LEU A 851 -11.87 -12.42 27.55
CA LEU A 851 -11.76 -13.82 27.92
C LEU A 851 -11.54 -14.61 26.63
N HIS A 852 -10.45 -15.36 26.49
CA HIS A 852 -10.26 -16.21 25.32
C HIS A 852 -9.87 -17.64 25.69
N ASP A 853 -10.29 -18.61 24.89
CA ASP A 853 -9.89 -20.01 24.96
C ASP A 853 -9.98 -20.63 26.38
N CYS A 854 -11.06 -20.33 27.11
CA CYS A 854 -11.39 -20.91 28.43
C CYS A 854 -12.58 -21.89 28.32
N PRO A 855 -12.36 -23.17 27.94
CA PRO A 855 -13.43 -24.08 27.54
C PRO A 855 -14.43 -24.43 28.65
N LYS A 856 -13.99 -24.50 29.91
CA LYS A 856 -14.82 -24.88 31.06
C LYS A 856 -15.52 -23.73 31.76
N LEU A 857 -15.37 -22.48 31.30
CA LEU A 857 -15.88 -21.30 32.01
C LEU A 857 -17.41 -21.22 31.94
N LYS A 858 -18.10 -21.33 33.09
CA LYS A 858 -19.58 -21.43 33.19
C LYS A 858 -20.23 -20.41 34.13
N TYR A 859 -19.47 -19.75 35.00
CA TYR A 859 -20.05 -18.85 36.01
C TYR A 859 -19.39 -17.47 36.04
N PHE A 860 -20.23 -16.43 35.93
CA PHE A 860 -19.87 -15.09 36.36
C PHE A 860 -20.06 -14.95 37.88
N PRO A 861 -19.52 -13.89 38.50
CA PRO A 861 -19.74 -13.66 39.91
C PRO A 861 -21.23 -13.48 40.24
N GLU A 862 -21.67 -13.95 41.42
CA GLU A 862 -23.09 -13.86 41.83
C GLU A 862 -23.60 -12.41 41.88
N LYS A 863 -22.73 -11.45 42.20
CA LYS A 863 -23.03 -10.01 42.23
C LYS A 863 -23.00 -9.33 40.86
N GLY A 864 -22.77 -10.08 39.77
CA GLY A 864 -22.71 -9.57 38.40
C GLY A 864 -21.30 -9.19 37.93
N LEU A 865 -21.23 -8.32 36.91
CA LEU A 865 -19.98 -7.77 36.36
C LEU A 865 -19.78 -6.31 36.83
N PRO A 866 -18.56 -5.75 36.73
CA PRO A 866 -18.31 -4.36 37.12
C PRO A 866 -19.19 -3.37 36.37
N SER A 867 -19.77 -2.40 37.10
CA SER A 867 -20.66 -1.39 36.51
C SER A 867 -19.96 -0.42 35.55
N SER A 868 -18.64 -0.30 35.63
CA SER A 868 -17.81 0.51 34.74
C SER A 868 -17.50 -0.14 33.38
N LEU A 869 -17.88 -1.41 33.20
CA LEU A 869 -17.46 -2.21 32.05
C LEU A 869 -18.12 -1.70 30.76
N LEU A 870 -17.30 -1.23 29.82
CA LEU A 870 -17.74 -0.72 28.51
C LEU A 870 -17.67 -1.79 27.43
N GLN A 871 -16.73 -2.74 27.58
CA GLN A 871 -16.37 -3.72 26.58
C GLN A 871 -16.11 -5.09 27.20
N LEU A 872 -16.82 -6.11 26.71
CA LEU A 872 -16.61 -7.52 27.05
C LEU A 872 -16.37 -8.33 25.77
N GLN A 873 -15.26 -9.06 25.69
CA GLN A 873 -14.98 -9.99 24.60
C GLN A 873 -14.79 -11.39 25.17
N ILE A 874 -15.45 -12.38 24.59
CA ILE A 874 -15.33 -13.79 24.97
C ILE A 874 -15.12 -14.62 23.71
N TRP A 875 -13.98 -15.27 23.56
CA TRP A 875 -13.66 -16.13 22.41
C TRP A 875 -13.26 -17.51 22.90
N GLY A 876 -13.54 -18.59 22.16
CA GLY A 876 -13.13 -19.94 22.54
C GLY A 876 -13.69 -20.44 23.89
N CYS A 877 -14.77 -19.85 24.42
CA CYS A 877 -15.40 -20.22 25.70
C CYS A 877 -16.85 -20.73 25.46
N PRO A 878 -17.05 -21.99 25.05
CA PRO A 878 -18.34 -22.50 24.57
C PRO A 878 -19.44 -22.52 25.63
N LEU A 879 -19.13 -22.83 26.89
CA LEU A 879 -20.12 -22.88 27.98
C LEU A 879 -20.60 -21.48 28.37
N MET A 880 -19.69 -20.51 28.46
CA MET A 880 -20.05 -19.13 28.75
C MET A 880 -20.84 -18.52 27.60
N LYS A 881 -20.46 -18.83 26.34
CA LYS A 881 -21.22 -18.45 25.15
C LYS A 881 -22.66 -18.97 25.20
N GLU A 882 -22.86 -20.24 25.56
CA GLU A 882 -24.21 -20.81 25.67
C GLU A 882 -25.04 -20.05 26.73
N LYS A 883 -24.45 -19.75 27.89
CA LYS A 883 -25.14 -19.02 28.96
C LYS A 883 -25.32 -17.52 28.70
N CYS A 884 -24.49 -16.93 27.85
CA CYS A 884 -24.56 -15.53 27.43
C CYS A 884 -25.43 -15.32 26.18
N ARG A 885 -26.09 -16.37 25.68
CA ARG A 885 -26.93 -16.29 24.48
C ARG A 885 -28.17 -15.41 24.72
N LYS A 886 -28.58 -14.72 23.66
CA LYS A 886 -29.75 -13.83 23.64
C LYS A 886 -31.08 -14.54 23.88
N ASP A 887 -31.19 -15.79 23.42
CA ASP A 887 -32.42 -16.57 23.48
C ASP A 887 -32.46 -17.43 24.75
N GLY A 888 -32.64 -16.78 25.89
CA GLY A 888 -32.81 -17.44 27.20
C GLY A 888 -31.51 -17.91 27.85
N GLY A 889 -30.38 -17.26 27.56
CA GLY A 889 -29.13 -17.48 28.29
C GLY A 889 -29.21 -16.94 29.71
N GLN A 890 -28.73 -17.73 30.68
CA GLN A 890 -28.76 -17.41 32.12
C GLN A 890 -28.16 -16.03 32.47
N TYR A 891 -27.16 -15.56 31.72
CA TYR A 891 -26.46 -14.30 32.01
C TYR A 891 -26.83 -13.15 31.08
N TRP A 892 -27.86 -13.32 30.25
CA TRP A 892 -28.25 -12.28 29.28
C TRP A 892 -28.49 -10.92 29.94
N ASP A 893 -29.21 -10.90 31.06
CA ASP A 893 -29.55 -9.67 31.80
C ASP A 893 -28.32 -8.97 32.42
N LEU A 894 -27.20 -9.70 32.62
CA LEU A 894 -25.94 -9.08 33.07
C LEU A 894 -25.23 -8.34 31.93
N LEU A 895 -25.47 -8.74 30.68
CA LEU A 895 -24.79 -8.20 29.51
C LEU A 895 -25.49 -6.96 28.94
N ILE A 896 -26.80 -6.79 29.16
CA ILE A 896 -27.61 -5.72 28.53
C ILE A 896 -27.13 -4.30 28.84
N HIS A 897 -26.39 -4.14 29.93
CA HIS A 897 -25.86 -2.86 30.40
C HIS A 897 -24.46 -2.54 29.83
N ILE A 898 -23.80 -3.51 29.19
CA ILE A 898 -22.45 -3.35 28.62
C ILE A 898 -22.58 -2.91 27.13
N PRO A 899 -22.06 -1.73 26.73
CA PRO A 899 -22.18 -1.20 25.37
C PRO A 899 -21.62 -2.09 24.25
N PHE A 900 -20.49 -2.76 24.51
CA PHE A 900 -19.79 -3.60 23.54
C PHE A 900 -19.65 -5.01 24.10
N VAL A 901 -20.32 -5.99 23.49
CA VAL A 901 -20.13 -7.41 23.85
C VAL A 901 -19.92 -8.25 22.60
N LEU A 902 -18.83 -9.02 22.57
CA LEU A 902 -18.41 -9.87 21.46
C LEU A 902 -18.23 -11.31 21.95
N LEU A 903 -18.92 -12.29 21.37
CA LEU A 903 -18.79 -13.73 21.64
C LEU A 903 -18.33 -14.46 20.36
N ASP A 904 -17.19 -15.19 20.38
CA ASP A 904 -16.58 -15.89 19.24
C ASP A 904 -16.60 -15.08 17.92
N TYR A 905 -16.02 -13.89 17.95
CA TYR A 905 -15.99 -12.96 16.80
C TYR A 905 -17.38 -12.49 16.31
N LYS A 906 -18.46 -12.80 17.03
CA LYS A 906 -19.83 -12.36 16.75
C LYS A 906 -20.33 -11.38 17.80
N TRP A 907 -21.06 -10.37 17.36
CA TRP A 907 -21.56 -9.35 18.27
C TRP A 907 -22.84 -9.80 18.94
N VAL A 908 -22.86 -9.76 20.27
CA VAL A 908 -24.01 -10.19 21.08
C VAL A 908 -25.20 -9.26 20.87
N PHE A 909 -24.89 -7.97 20.74
CA PHE A 909 -25.84 -6.91 20.51
C PHE A 909 -25.98 -6.58 19.02
N GLY A 910 -25.80 -7.54 18.10
CA GLY A 910 -26.18 -7.35 16.70
C GLY A 910 -25.72 -8.44 15.74
N ASP A 911 -26.67 -9.05 15.04
CA ASP A 911 -26.43 -9.77 13.78
C ASP A 911 -26.11 -8.82 12.61
#